data_AF-M6YFG1-F1
#
_entry.id   AF-M6YFG1-F1
#
_cell.length_a   1.000
_cell.length_b   1.000
_cell.length_c   1.000
_cell.angle_alpha   90.00
_cell.angle_beta   90.00
_cell.angle_gamma   90.00
#
_symmetry.space_group_name_H-M   'P 1'
#
loop_
_entity.id
_entity.type
_entity.pdbx_description
1 polymer ?
#
loop_
_entity_poly.entity_id
_entity_poly.type
_entity_poly.pdbx_seq_one_letter_code
_entity_poly.pdbx_strand_id
1 'polypeptide(L)'
;MLEIHRRYIPFGTSGALIFISDSHSNFLKDLPEEISKKEIGTICFVSSTLDSNTLDSIPTSVNVFSLLIPPGPETNDSVYSSFLQIQKFLKRGNILFLIAPDCETRFPLLLSKLLLASSPSLSDSELQNQISHFGYSYSEPDQASFRKYISRHKSNHSIPEIPPGEFSVSVHITRENKRSSALKYKIKYEPGAENLTQIKAVPYTEEERKKAISSFPIDAIEIDHLENTQKLKEFSVSGEPTTTLNENSSESNHVSLPSESKPELPTTQTETFSENAQTSENVSPQIESTQIENKPTEEIQLKSQTESISNIGPTSSKVDKNTLDETKTKPTTVQELSTSQVKSKFPLQIKLMAVISVLMTFTVATIIFFASSAFRDDSEVRVLQNNLNLVNILGLKIKTDIKEILTNGKQMVGALVQGKEGISFADIFFQNDPDFIYAGLFQMEGNIPSVVNEFFNEPYLSELKVSTKEISDLVGNRPGLIQKSVLTGGRMENLSAEFKEPILAIAIPSSGSNSKVLVLVLRLEKFLNAFQKQDISEIFLVNGEGDLIAHSDPKLLQSNTNFMNLPIVESMVKSSENTKQIEYKDKEGNAWFGSYQKLGFGGAAVVSIVPENKAFEAVYKIQKTNLLIMGIALCLALIIVFFFAKTITKPVLNLLRATTEIAQGNFKIKISSITNDEVGLLTDYFVDMSKGLEEREKVKDALGRFVNKEIAEMVLKHELTLGGERKMCAIFFSDIRSFTSISEKLQPEEVVEFLNEYMTEMVHCVNETHGIVDKFIGDAIMATWGAAKTSDRDAENAVTGALMMREALIKFNRGRGSEKKPIIQIGCGLNFGPVIAGQIGSEQRLEYTVIGDAVNLASRVEALNKPFGTDILITQDLLDHVPEIFNVEKMQSIKVKGKEEPQVIYAVLGRKDDPNCPKSLEEVRERVGIVWEPPKKGSDSEKEVKYEILD
;
A
#
# COMPACT_ATOMS: atom_id res chain seq x y z
N MET A 1 -24.54 14.69 5.45
CA MET A 1 -24.33 15.82 4.52
C MET A 1 -25.57 16.11 3.67
N LEU A 2 -26.11 15.12 2.95
CA LEU A 2 -27.17 15.29 1.93
C LEU A 2 -28.38 16.17 2.30
N GLU A 3 -28.80 16.23 3.57
CA GLU A 3 -30.02 16.94 3.98
C GLU A 3 -29.81 18.41 4.41
N ILE A 4 -28.56 18.91 4.47
CA ILE A 4 -28.23 20.18 5.16
C ILE A 4 -27.78 21.30 4.20
N HIS A 5 -27.18 20.98 3.04
CA HIS A 5 -26.68 21.99 2.09
C HIS A 5 -27.30 21.84 0.69
N ARG A 6 -27.92 22.92 0.19
CA ARG A 6 -28.58 23.00 -1.13
C ARG A 6 -27.69 22.74 -2.36
N ARG A 7 -26.38 22.52 -2.21
CA ARG A 7 -25.41 22.41 -3.31
C ARG A 7 -24.61 21.11 -3.31
N TYR A 8 -25.18 20.02 -2.80
CA TYR A 8 -24.57 18.69 -2.78
C TYR A 8 -25.42 17.72 -3.61
N ILE A 9 -24.82 17.02 -4.59
CA ILE A 9 -25.48 15.92 -5.33
C ILE A 9 -24.53 14.71 -5.45
N PRO A 10 -25.02 13.46 -5.27
CA PRO A 10 -24.23 12.26 -5.52
C PRO A 10 -24.05 12.03 -7.02
N PHE A 11 -22.84 11.66 -7.44
CA PHE A 11 -22.47 11.50 -8.85
C PHE A 11 -21.69 10.20 -9.07
N GLY A 12 -22.16 9.37 -10.00
CA GLY A 12 -21.72 7.99 -10.12
C GLY A 12 -21.95 7.17 -8.84
N THR A 13 -21.15 6.12 -8.65
CA THR A 13 -21.30 5.13 -7.57
C THR A 13 -20.55 5.47 -6.28
N SER A 14 -19.75 6.54 -6.26
CA SER A 14 -18.75 6.79 -5.20
C SER A 14 -18.31 8.25 -5.03
N GLY A 15 -18.91 9.20 -5.76
CA GLY A 15 -18.56 10.62 -5.71
C GLY A 15 -19.69 11.50 -5.20
N ALA A 16 -19.30 12.64 -4.62
CA ALA A 16 -20.19 13.76 -4.36
C ALA A 16 -19.71 14.98 -5.15
N LEU A 17 -20.63 15.73 -5.75
CA LEU A 17 -20.35 17.06 -6.27
C LEU A 17 -20.82 18.12 -5.28
N ILE A 18 -19.93 19.07 -5.02
CA ILE A 18 -20.19 20.37 -4.41
C ILE A 18 -20.03 21.42 -5.51
N PHE A 19 -20.93 22.40 -5.61
CA PHE A 19 -20.87 23.45 -6.65
C PHE A 19 -20.77 24.83 -6.01
N ILE A 20 -19.84 25.67 -6.48
CA ILE A 20 -19.78 27.08 -6.10
C ILE A 20 -19.45 27.92 -7.35
N SER A 21 -20.27 28.94 -7.60
CA SER A 21 -20.06 29.97 -8.62
C SER A 21 -19.51 31.24 -7.97
N ASP A 22 -18.65 31.95 -8.71
CA ASP A 22 -17.98 33.17 -8.25
C ASP A 22 -18.92 34.38 -8.10
N SER A 23 -20.20 34.22 -8.47
CA SER A 23 -21.30 35.11 -8.05
C SER A 23 -21.48 35.19 -6.51
N HIS A 24 -20.74 34.39 -5.73
CA HIS A 24 -20.56 34.53 -4.28
C HIS A 24 -19.20 35.15 -3.91
N SER A 25 -19.13 36.47 -3.97
CA SER A 25 -17.93 37.34 -3.91
C SER A 25 -17.06 37.35 -2.63
N ASN A 26 -17.11 36.31 -1.79
CA ASN A 26 -16.16 36.08 -0.69
C ASN A 26 -15.48 34.70 -0.72
N PHE A 27 -15.93 33.76 -1.57
CA PHE A 27 -15.59 32.34 -1.43
C PHE A 27 -14.09 32.01 -1.54
N LEU A 28 -13.33 32.72 -2.38
CA LEU A 28 -11.88 32.48 -2.56
C LEU A 28 -11.05 32.64 -1.27
N LYS A 29 -11.57 33.28 -0.22
CA LYS A 29 -10.92 33.34 1.11
C LYS A 29 -11.16 32.09 1.96
N ASP A 30 -12.34 31.48 1.83
CA ASP A 30 -12.81 30.40 2.71
C ASP A 30 -12.56 29.00 2.08
N LEU A 31 -12.24 28.96 0.78
CA LEU A 31 -11.91 27.75 0.01
C LEU A 31 -10.95 26.78 0.74
N PRO A 32 -9.83 27.20 1.38
CA PRO A 32 -8.95 26.27 2.10
C PRO A 32 -9.60 25.63 3.33
N GLU A 33 -10.48 26.34 4.05
CA GLU A 33 -11.22 25.78 5.19
C GLU A 33 -12.29 24.80 4.70
N GLU A 34 -13.05 25.15 3.65
CA GLU A 34 -14.03 24.28 3.01
C GLU A 34 -13.42 22.96 2.52
N ILE A 35 -12.24 23.01 1.87
CA ILE A 35 -11.49 21.84 1.42
C ILE A 35 -11.15 20.91 2.59
N SER A 36 -10.57 21.47 3.66
CA SER A 36 -10.13 20.72 4.84
C SER A 36 -11.31 20.09 5.57
N LYS A 37 -12.36 20.89 5.84
CA LYS A 37 -13.56 20.53 6.61
C LYS A 37 -14.48 19.52 5.92
N LYS A 38 -14.36 19.36 4.60
CA LYS A 38 -15.18 18.45 3.78
C LYS A 38 -14.37 17.36 3.07
N GLU A 39 -13.10 17.18 3.44
CA GLU A 39 -12.20 16.15 2.88
C GLU A 39 -12.16 16.15 1.34
N ILE A 40 -12.06 17.34 0.74
CA ILE A 40 -12.12 17.52 -0.73
C ILE A 40 -10.77 17.14 -1.35
N GLY A 41 -10.65 15.87 -1.78
CA GLY A 41 -9.43 15.34 -2.40
C GLY A 41 -9.17 15.78 -3.84
N THR A 42 -10.18 16.32 -4.53
CA THR A 42 -10.11 16.72 -5.95
C THR A 42 -10.97 17.96 -6.22
N ILE A 43 -10.46 18.91 -7.01
CA ILE A 43 -11.19 20.10 -7.48
C ILE A 43 -11.23 20.10 -9.01
N CYS A 44 -12.40 20.40 -9.57
CA CYS A 44 -12.66 20.55 -10.99
C CYS A 44 -12.97 22.04 -11.28
N PHE A 45 -12.07 22.70 -12.00
CA PHE A 45 -12.33 24.03 -12.55
C PHE A 45 -13.06 23.92 -13.88
N VAL A 46 -14.02 24.80 -14.12
CA VAL A 46 -14.82 24.88 -15.35
C VAL A 46 -14.75 26.32 -15.85
N SER A 47 -13.90 26.58 -16.84
CA SER A 47 -13.56 27.93 -17.29
C SER A 47 -13.01 27.93 -18.72
N SER A 48 -12.96 29.11 -19.36
CA SER A 48 -12.13 29.35 -20.55
C SER A 48 -10.67 29.69 -20.22
N THR A 49 -10.39 30.18 -19.00
CA THR A 49 -9.05 30.59 -18.54
C THR A 49 -8.85 30.32 -17.05
N LEU A 50 -7.63 30.00 -16.62
CA LEU A 50 -7.29 29.66 -15.24
C LEU A 50 -6.17 30.58 -14.74
N ASP A 51 -6.43 31.29 -13.64
CA ASP A 51 -5.48 32.27 -13.10
C ASP A 51 -4.51 31.66 -12.08
N SER A 52 -3.36 32.30 -11.89
CA SER A 52 -2.32 31.86 -10.95
C SER A 52 -2.74 31.97 -9.48
N ASN A 53 -3.52 33.00 -9.13
CA ASN A 53 -3.78 33.34 -7.73
C ASN A 53 -4.76 32.33 -7.11
N THR A 54 -5.77 31.91 -7.87
CA THR A 54 -6.66 30.81 -7.47
C THR A 54 -5.89 29.51 -7.30
N LEU A 55 -4.92 29.20 -8.18
CA LEU A 55 -4.07 28.01 -8.06
C LEU A 55 -3.13 28.05 -6.83
N ASP A 56 -2.56 29.22 -6.52
CA ASP A 56 -1.69 29.40 -5.35
C ASP A 56 -2.47 29.23 -4.02
N SER A 57 -3.79 29.49 -4.02
CA SER A 57 -4.65 29.35 -2.84
C SER A 57 -4.96 27.89 -2.43
N ILE A 58 -4.77 26.93 -3.33
CA ILE A 58 -5.20 25.53 -3.11
C ILE A 58 -4.15 24.75 -2.31
N PRO A 59 -4.54 24.02 -1.24
CA PRO A 59 -3.62 23.17 -0.49
C PRO A 59 -2.95 22.10 -1.37
N THR A 60 -1.65 21.89 -1.16
CA THR A 60 -0.80 21.02 -2.01
C THR A 60 -1.14 19.53 -1.97
N SER A 61 -2.08 19.12 -1.10
CA SER A 61 -2.62 17.76 -0.99
C SER A 61 -3.81 17.48 -1.92
N VAL A 62 -4.35 18.49 -2.60
CA VAL A 62 -5.57 18.39 -3.41
C VAL A 62 -5.23 18.21 -4.90
N ASN A 63 -5.91 17.28 -5.57
CA ASN A 63 -5.76 17.10 -7.02
C ASN A 63 -6.52 18.21 -7.76
N VAL A 64 -5.82 19.01 -8.56
CA VAL A 64 -6.45 20.05 -9.40
C VAL A 64 -6.56 19.57 -10.84
N PHE A 65 -7.78 19.66 -11.36
CA PHE A 65 -8.14 19.35 -12.73
C PHE A 65 -8.94 20.51 -13.34
N SER A 66 -8.78 20.79 -14.64
CA SER A 66 -9.59 21.79 -15.35
C SER A 66 -10.30 21.20 -16.57
N LEU A 67 -11.58 21.52 -16.70
CA LEU A 67 -12.41 21.30 -17.88
C LEU A 67 -12.52 22.63 -18.63
N LEU A 68 -11.83 22.71 -19.77
CA LEU A 68 -11.86 23.88 -20.64
C LEU A 68 -13.19 23.91 -21.41
N ILE A 69 -13.95 25.00 -21.30
CA ILE A 69 -15.13 25.23 -22.15
C ILE A 69 -14.76 26.24 -23.25
N PRO A 70 -14.50 25.80 -24.50
CA PRO A 70 -14.28 26.73 -25.59
C PRO A 70 -15.59 27.45 -26.02
N PRO A 71 -15.49 28.63 -26.65
CA PRO A 71 -16.62 29.31 -27.26
C PRO A 71 -17.10 28.56 -28.52
N GLY A 72 -18.03 27.62 -28.35
CA GLY A 72 -18.58 26.77 -29.40
C GLY A 72 -19.66 25.80 -28.86
N PRO A 73 -20.45 25.16 -29.73
CA PRO A 73 -21.58 24.32 -29.32
C PRO A 73 -21.16 22.99 -28.64
N GLU A 74 -21.97 22.53 -27.67
CA GLU A 74 -21.73 21.31 -26.88
C GLU A 74 -22.21 20.04 -27.61
N THR A 75 -21.31 19.43 -28.39
CA THR A 75 -21.55 18.14 -29.06
C THR A 75 -21.68 16.98 -28.07
N ASN A 76 -22.41 15.92 -28.45
CA ASN A 76 -22.75 14.85 -27.51
C ASN A 76 -21.55 13.95 -27.18
N ASP A 77 -20.70 13.67 -28.16
CA ASP A 77 -19.45 12.91 -28.01
C ASP A 77 -18.48 13.59 -27.05
N SER A 78 -18.37 14.92 -27.13
CA SER A 78 -17.42 15.68 -26.33
C SER A 78 -17.85 15.81 -24.86
N VAL A 79 -19.16 15.96 -24.59
CA VAL A 79 -19.71 15.89 -23.22
C VAL A 79 -19.65 14.45 -22.65
N TYR A 80 -19.83 13.42 -23.48
CA TYR A 80 -19.68 12.02 -23.02
C TYR A 80 -18.20 11.65 -22.75
N SER A 81 -17.26 12.15 -23.56
CA SER A 81 -15.82 12.06 -23.29
C SER A 81 -15.44 12.79 -21.99
N SER A 82 -16.00 13.99 -21.76
CA SER A 82 -15.86 14.73 -20.49
C SER A 82 -16.29 13.88 -19.29
N PHE A 83 -17.46 13.26 -19.36
CA PHE A 83 -17.96 12.35 -18.33
C PHE A 83 -16.99 11.18 -18.07
N LEU A 84 -16.51 10.51 -19.13
CA LEU A 84 -15.57 9.38 -19.01
C LEU A 84 -14.21 9.80 -18.43
N GLN A 85 -13.71 11.00 -18.73
CA GLN A 85 -12.49 11.52 -18.10
C GLN A 85 -12.73 11.82 -16.61
N ILE A 86 -13.79 12.55 -16.26
CA ILE A 86 -14.17 12.85 -14.87
C ILE A 86 -14.34 11.55 -14.07
N GLN A 87 -14.96 10.52 -14.65
CA GLN A 87 -15.15 9.20 -14.02
C GLN A 87 -13.82 8.46 -13.73
N LYS A 88 -12.75 8.68 -14.53
CA LYS A 88 -11.43 8.11 -14.24
C LYS A 88 -10.80 8.72 -12.99
N PHE A 89 -11.00 10.02 -12.76
CA PHE A 89 -10.45 10.75 -11.61
C PHE A 89 -11.29 10.62 -10.33
N LEU A 90 -12.61 10.43 -10.46
CA LEU A 90 -13.59 10.22 -9.38
C LEU A 90 -13.36 9.00 -8.46
N LYS A 91 -12.26 8.24 -8.59
CA LYS A 91 -12.08 6.95 -7.90
C LYS A 91 -11.93 7.03 -6.38
N ARG A 92 -11.71 8.23 -5.81
CA ARG A 92 -11.82 8.53 -4.37
C ARG A 92 -12.20 9.99 -4.14
N GLY A 93 -13.13 10.24 -3.22
CA GLY A 93 -13.35 11.55 -2.58
C GLY A 93 -14.47 12.44 -3.15
N ASN A 94 -14.70 13.54 -2.44
CA ASN A 94 -15.63 14.60 -2.86
C ASN A 94 -14.98 15.47 -3.95
N ILE A 95 -15.75 15.95 -4.93
CA ILE A 95 -15.31 16.90 -5.95
C ILE A 95 -16.03 18.24 -5.79
N LEU A 96 -15.24 19.31 -5.76
CA LEU A 96 -15.74 20.69 -5.88
C LEU A 96 -15.70 21.13 -7.35
N PHE A 97 -16.81 21.63 -7.88
CA PHE A 97 -16.90 22.31 -9.18
C PHE A 97 -16.88 23.82 -8.96
N LEU A 98 -15.92 24.48 -9.61
CA LEU A 98 -15.77 25.94 -9.61
C LEU A 98 -15.95 26.46 -11.02
N ILE A 99 -16.94 27.35 -11.21
CA ILE A 99 -17.44 27.78 -12.51
C ILE A 99 -17.05 29.25 -12.71
N ALA A 100 -16.35 29.55 -13.80
CA ALA A 100 -16.05 30.93 -14.16
C ALA A 100 -17.29 31.67 -14.70
N PRO A 101 -17.42 32.99 -14.48
CA PRO A 101 -18.62 33.76 -14.85
C PRO A 101 -18.99 33.73 -16.35
N ASP A 102 -18.01 33.53 -17.23
CA ASP A 102 -18.23 33.41 -18.68
C ASP A 102 -18.91 32.09 -19.08
N CYS A 103 -18.76 31.04 -18.27
CA CYS A 103 -19.32 29.71 -18.47
C CYS A 103 -20.68 29.50 -17.78
N GLU A 104 -21.02 30.33 -16.78
CA GLU A 104 -22.20 30.16 -15.91
C GLU A 104 -23.53 30.07 -16.67
N THR A 105 -23.69 30.83 -17.77
CA THR A 105 -24.91 30.85 -18.58
C THR A 105 -25.18 29.56 -19.35
N ARG A 106 -24.12 28.80 -19.69
CA ARG A 106 -24.20 27.52 -20.42
C ARG A 106 -24.24 26.32 -19.48
N PHE A 107 -23.72 26.48 -18.28
CA PHE A 107 -23.53 25.42 -17.30
C PHE A 107 -24.77 24.53 -17.02
N PRO A 108 -26.02 25.04 -16.99
CA PRO A 108 -27.20 24.18 -16.78
C PRO A 108 -27.39 23.10 -17.85
N LEU A 109 -27.06 23.40 -19.12
CA LEU A 109 -27.14 22.43 -20.22
C LEU A 109 -26.10 21.34 -20.04
N LEU A 110 -24.83 21.71 -19.83
CA LEU A 110 -23.72 20.79 -19.58
C LEU A 110 -23.99 19.89 -18.37
N LEU A 111 -24.46 20.47 -17.25
CA LEU A 111 -24.83 19.74 -16.05
C LEU A 111 -25.96 18.73 -16.32
N SER A 112 -27.00 19.11 -17.07
CA SER A 112 -28.08 18.20 -17.44
C SER A 112 -27.57 16.97 -18.20
N LYS A 113 -26.65 17.16 -19.16
CA LYS A 113 -26.02 16.06 -19.91
C LYS A 113 -25.09 15.23 -19.01
N LEU A 114 -24.27 15.82 -18.16
CA LEU A 114 -23.39 15.08 -17.25
C LEU A 114 -24.17 14.20 -16.25
N LEU A 115 -25.28 14.70 -15.69
CA LEU A 115 -26.18 13.92 -14.83
C LEU A 115 -26.86 12.77 -15.60
N LEU A 116 -27.29 13.00 -16.85
CA LEU A 116 -27.82 11.93 -17.71
C LEU A 116 -26.78 10.88 -18.11
N ALA A 117 -25.51 11.25 -18.25
CA ALA A 117 -24.43 10.30 -18.49
C ALA A 117 -24.14 9.43 -17.25
N SER A 118 -24.16 10.03 -16.05
CA SER A 118 -24.08 9.31 -14.77
C SER A 118 -25.26 8.36 -14.55
N SER A 119 -26.48 8.85 -14.79
CA SER A 119 -27.74 8.18 -14.42
C SER A 119 -28.78 8.26 -15.55
N PRO A 120 -28.64 7.46 -16.63
CA PRO A 120 -29.48 7.58 -17.84
C PRO A 120 -30.98 7.30 -17.64
N SER A 121 -31.36 6.77 -16.47
CA SER A 121 -32.73 6.45 -16.07
C SER A 121 -33.46 7.56 -15.31
N LEU A 122 -32.81 8.68 -14.97
CA LEU A 122 -33.47 9.86 -14.38
C LEU A 122 -34.62 10.31 -15.29
N SER A 123 -35.80 10.57 -14.74
CA SER A 123 -36.87 11.26 -15.48
C SER A 123 -36.57 12.76 -15.63
N ASP A 124 -37.19 13.41 -16.61
CA ASP A 124 -36.94 14.82 -16.90
C ASP A 124 -37.35 15.73 -15.72
N SER A 125 -38.37 15.32 -14.93
CA SER A 125 -38.80 15.99 -13.70
C SER A 125 -37.83 15.81 -12.54
N GLU A 126 -37.24 14.62 -12.36
CA GLU A 126 -36.18 14.38 -11.36
C GLU A 126 -34.91 15.17 -11.71
N LEU A 127 -34.55 15.22 -12.99
CA LEU A 127 -33.40 15.97 -13.47
C LEU A 127 -33.60 17.48 -13.30
N GLN A 128 -34.78 18.02 -13.64
CA GLN A 128 -35.11 19.43 -13.41
C GLN A 128 -35.10 19.77 -11.90
N ASN A 129 -35.56 18.85 -11.04
CA ASN A 129 -35.47 19.00 -9.59
C ASN A 129 -34.00 19.03 -9.11
N GLN A 130 -33.14 18.15 -9.63
CA GLN A 130 -31.70 18.15 -9.31
C GLN A 130 -31.00 19.43 -9.77
N ILE A 131 -31.31 19.96 -10.95
CA ILE A 131 -30.75 21.22 -11.45
C ILE A 131 -31.23 22.43 -10.62
N SER A 132 -32.50 22.45 -10.22
CA SER A 132 -33.08 23.58 -9.47
C SER A 132 -32.54 23.74 -8.05
N HIS A 133 -31.98 22.67 -7.44
CA HIS A 133 -31.30 22.77 -6.14
C HIS A 133 -30.14 23.79 -6.16
N PHE A 134 -29.43 23.92 -7.29
CA PHE A 134 -28.34 24.88 -7.45
C PHE A 134 -28.79 26.32 -7.68
N GLY A 135 -30.08 26.54 -7.97
CA GLY A 135 -30.65 27.84 -8.31
C GLY A 135 -30.81 28.10 -9.82
N TYR A 136 -30.49 27.12 -10.68
CA TYR A 136 -30.68 27.24 -12.13
C TYR A 136 -32.04 26.70 -12.58
N SER A 137 -32.65 27.34 -13.58
CA SER A 137 -33.84 26.84 -14.28
C SER A 137 -33.49 26.51 -15.72
N TYR A 138 -33.73 25.27 -16.16
CA TYR A 138 -33.48 24.81 -17.52
C TYR A 138 -34.79 24.70 -18.34
N SER A 139 -34.75 24.91 -19.65
CA SER A 139 -35.96 25.08 -20.48
C SER A 139 -35.84 24.61 -21.94
N GLU A 140 -34.83 23.80 -22.30
CA GLU A 140 -34.59 23.36 -23.69
C GLU A 140 -34.76 21.85 -23.92
N PRO A 141 -34.98 21.39 -25.19
CA PRO A 141 -35.74 20.14 -25.39
C PRO A 141 -34.90 18.85 -25.61
N ASP A 142 -33.63 18.94 -26.03
CA ASP A 142 -32.99 17.81 -26.74
C ASP A 142 -32.29 16.74 -25.86
N GLN A 143 -32.84 16.47 -24.67
CA GLN A 143 -32.37 15.37 -23.83
C GLN A 143 -32.68 13.99 -24.45
N ALA A 144 -33.71 13.90 -25.29
CA ALA A 144 -34.07 12.66 -25.99
C ALA A 144 -32.98 12.19 -26.97
N SER A 145 -32.35 13.11 -27.71
CA SER A 145 -31.18 12.81 -28.56
C SER A 145 -30.01 12.31 -27.73
N PHE A 146 -29.71 12.96 -26.60
CA PHE A 146 -28.59 12.56 -25.75
C PHE A 146 -28.80 11.20 -25.06
N ARG A 147 -30.01 10.90 -24.58
CA ARG A 147 -30.37 9.55 -24.08
C ARG A 147 -30.20 8.47 -25.17
N LYS A 148 -30.55 8.78 -26.42
CA LYS A 148 -30.40 7.91 -27.60
C LYS A 148 -28.94 7.80 -28.09
N TYR A 149 -28.10 8.78 -27.77
CA TYR A 149 -26.65 8.71 -27.94
C TYR A 149 -26.02 7.76 -26.90
N ILE A 150 -26.30 7.98 -25.61
CA ILE A 150 -25.78 7.12 -24.51
C ILE A 150 -26.14 5.65 -24.73
N SER A 151 -27.38 5.34 -25.11
CA SER A 151 -27.82 3.95 -25.31
C SER A 151 -27.12 3.23 -26.47
N ARG A 152 -26.51 3.97 -27.42
CA ARG A 152 -25.68 3.42 -28.50
C ARG A 152 -24.23 3.20 -28.07
N HIS A 153 -23.65 4.12 -27.29
CA HIS A 153 -22.24 4.05 -26.89
C HIS A 153 -21.97 3.21 -25.63
N LYS A 154 -23.01 2.80 -24.88
CA LYS A 154 -22.87 2.04 -23.63
C LYS A 154 -22.17 0.68 -23.74
N SER A 155 -22.00 0.14 -24.95
CA SER A 155 -21.33 -1.14 -25.23
C SER A 155 -19.81 -1.04 -25.34
N ASN A 156 -19.25 0.13 -25.69
CA ASN A 156 -17.82 0.32 -25.89
C ASN A 156 -17.22 1.22 -24.79
N HIS A 157 -16.23 0.73 -24.06
CA HIS A 157 -15.48 1.52 -23.05
C HIS A 157 -14.25 2.24 -23.66
N SER A 158 -14.17 2.35 -24.98
CA SER A 158 -13.19 3.17 -25.69
C SER A 158 -13.59 4.65 -25.66
N ILE A 159 -12.64 5.55 -25.38
CA ILE A 159 -12.85 6.98 -25.60
C ILE A 159 -13.01 7.24 -27.11
N PRO A 160 -14.00 8.05 -27.55
CA PRO A 160 -14.07 8.49 -28.95
C PRO A 160 -12.87 9.35 -29.33
N GLU A 161 -12.30 9.16 -30.52
CA GLU A 161 -11.33 10.11 -31.08
C GLU A 161 -12.06 11.44 -31.37
N ILE A 162 -11.63 12.51 -30.70
CA ILE A 162 -12.25 13.84 -30.81
C ILE A 162 -11.64 14.55 -32.04
N PRO A 163 -12.46 15.09 -32.98
CA PRO A 163 -11.93 15.84 -34.11
C PRO A 163 -11.26 17.15 -33.62
N PRO A 164 -10.12 17.56 -34.22
CA PRO A 164 -9.37 18.73 -33.78
C PRO A 164 -10.22 20.01 -33.96
N GLY A 165 -10.56 20.65 -32.84
CA GLY A 165 -11.37 21.87 -32.78
C GLY A 165 -12.65 21.76 -31.94
N GLU A 166 -13.10 20.55 -31.58
CA GLU A 166 -14.21 20.37 -30.63
C GLU A 166 -13.72 20.31 -29.16
N PHE A 167 -14.67 20.43 -28.22
CA PHE A 167 -14.50 20.48 -26.75
C PHE A 167 -13.34 19.59 -26.25
N SER A 168 -12.26 20.22 -25.77
CA SER A 168 -11.08 19.52 -25.27
C SER A 168 -11.01 19.57 -23.75
N VAL A 169 -10.99 18.38 -23.14
CA VAL A 169 -11.03 18.20 -21.69
C VAL A 169 -9.59 18.07 -21.21
N SER A 170 -8.97 19.19 -20.85
CA SER A 170 -7.58 19.19 -20.40
C SER A 170 -7.29 20.27 -19.36
N VAL A 171 -6.77 19.83 -18.21
CA VAL A 171 -5.47 20.24 -17.65
C VAL A 171 -5.23 19.39 -16.40
N HIS A 172 -4.07 18.74 -16.34
CA HIS A 172 -3.50 18.24 -15.08
C HIS A 172 -2.47 19.25 -14.57
N ILE A 173 -2.60 19.66 -13.31
CA ILE A 173 -1.55 20.40 -12.60
C ILE A 173 -1.02 19.51 -11.48
N THR A 174 0.20 19.01 -11.67
CA THR A 174 1.00 18.41 -10.59
C THR A 174 2.12 19.37 -10.19
N ARG A 175 2.08 19.83 -8.94
CA ARG A 175 3.03 20.77 -8.35
C ARG A 175 4.25 20.00 -7.87
N GLU A 176 5.40 20.13 -8.55
CA GLU A 176 6.64 19.45 -8.12
C GLU A 176 7.21 20.10 -6.86
N ASN A 177 7.34 19.29 -5.80
CA ASN A 177 7.86 19.75 -4.52
C ASN A 177 9.40 19.74 -4.52
N LYS A 178 10.03 20.83 -4.97
CA LYS A 178 11.49 21.04 -4.87
C LYS A 178 11.81 22.41 -4.26
N ARG A 179 12.87 22.44 -3.44
CA ARG A 179 13.39 23.65 -2.79
C ARG A 179 13.90 24.65 -3.84
N SER A 180 13.09 25.64 -4.18
CA SER A 180 13.49 26.82 -4.97
C SER A 180 12.53 27.97 -4.68
N SER A 181 13.01 29.21 -4.74
CA SER A 181 12.24 30.43 -4.42
C SER A 181 11.31 30.91 -5.55
N ALA A 182 10.98 30.05 -6.51
CA ALA A 182 10.03 30.32 -7.58
C ALA A 182 9.12 29.10 -7.79
N LEU A 183 7.80 29.33 -7.78
CA LEU A 183 6.83 28.28 -8.11
C LEU A 183 6.99 27.85 -9.56
N LYS A 184 7.04 26.54 -9.82
CA LYS A 184 7.05 25.97 -11.17
C LYS A 184 5.89 24.99 -11.33
N TYR A 185 4.98 25.34 -12.23
CA TYR A 185 3.82 24.54 -12.59
C TYR A 185 4.17 23.60 -13.74
N LYS A 186 3.82 22.31 -13.62
CA LYS A 186 4.05 21.30 -14.67
C LYS A 186 2.73 20.96 -15.35
N ILE A 187 2.37 21.74 -16.34
CA ILE A 187 1.16 21.53 -17.15
C ILE A 187 1.40 20.33 -18.08
N LYS A 188 0.41 19.43 -18.16
CA LYS A 188 0.45 18.27 -19.05
C LYS A 188 -0.79 18.24 -19.94
N TYR A 189 -0.57 18.35 -21.24
CA TYR A 189 -1.59 18.27 -22.29
C TYR A 189 -1.75 16.83 -22.81
N GLU A 190 -2.89 16.51 -23.43
CA GLU A 190 -3.06 15.30 -24.24
C GLU A 190 -2.59 15.56 -25.70
N PRO A 191 -2.17 14.53 -26.46
CA PRO A 191 -1.66 14.71 -27.82
C PRO A 191 -2.70 15.34 -28.77
N GLY A 192 -2.26 16.26 -29.64
CA GLY A 192 -3.12 16.95 -30.61
C GLY A 192 -3.61 18.35 -30.20
N ALA A 193 -3.29 18.82 -29.00
CA ALA A 193 -3.70 20.14 -28.48
C ALA A 193 -2.67 21.27 -28.73
N GLU A 194 -1.68 21.06 -29.60
CA GLU A 194 -0.45 21.88 -29.69
C GLU A 194 -0.67 23.33 -30.21
N ASN A 195 -1.82 23.62 -30.83
CA ASN A 195 -2.15 24.94 -31.40
C ASN A 195 -3.07 25.83 -30.55
N LEU A 196 -3.40 25.46 -29.30
CA LEU A 196 -4.18 26.31 -28.40
C LEU A 196 -3.35 27.52 -27.94
N THR A 197 -3.67 28.69 -28.52
CA THR A 197 -2.74 29.83 -28.59
C THR A 197 -2.88 30.82 -27.42
N GLN A 198 -1.75 31.08 -26.77
CA GLN A 198 -1.41 32.28 -25.99
C GLN A 198 -2.29 32.70 -24.78
N ILE A 199 -1.62 32.83 -23.64
CA ILE A 199 -2.06 33.77 -22.58
C ILE A 199 -2.02 35.19 -23.19
N LYS A 200 -3.20 35.79 -23.42
CA LYS A 200 -3.28 37.18 -23.88
C LYS A 200 -2.96 38.14 -22.74
N ALA A 201 -1.70 38.54 -22.63
CA ALA A 201 -1.34 39.76 -21.93
C ALA A 201 -2.05 40.95 -22.61
N VAL A 202 -2.79 41.74 -21.84
CA VAL A 202 -3.35 43.01 -22.35
C VAL A 202 -2.19 43.96 -22.66
N PRO A 203 -2.12 44.55 -23.86
CA PRO A 203 -1.05 45.49 -24.17
C PRO A 203 -1.17 46.76 -23.32
N TYR A 204 -0.22 46.96 -22.41
CA TYR A 204 -0.03 48.25 -21.73
C TYR A 204 0.13 49.38 -22.76
N THR A 205 -0.62 50.46 -22.59
CA THR A 205 -0.47 51.67 -23.40
C THR A 205 0.83 52.39 -23.05
N GLU A 206 1.31 53.27 -23.95
CA GLU A 206 2.63 53.91 -23.82
C GLU A 206 2.83 54.74 -22.53
N GLU A 207 1.75 55.22 -21.90
CA GLU A 207 1.83 55.99 -20.65
C GLU A 207 2.24 55.12 -19.46
N GLU A 208 1.77 53.86 -19.40
CA GLU A 208 2.08 52.93 -18.31
C GLU A 208 3.46 52.28 -18.47
N ARG A 209 3.93 52.13 -19.72
CA ARG A 209 5.25 51.59 -20.07
C ARG A 209 6.42 52.36 -19.42
N LYS A 210 6.21 53.61 -18.97
CA LYS A 210 7.22 54.43 -18.26
C LYS A 210 7.36 54.14 -16.75
N LYS A 211 6.56 53.24 -16.16
CA LYS A 211 6.59 52.96 -14.70
C LYS A 211 7.10 51.58 -14.28
N ALA A 212 7.33 50.64 -15.20
CA ALA A 212 7.72 49.27 -14.87
C ALA A 212 9.05 48.86 -15.54
N ILE A 213 10.16 48.92 -14.79
CA ILE A 213 11.47 48.41 -15.22
C ILE A 213 11.90 47.30 -14.25
N SER A 214 11.56 46.04 -14.56
CA SER A 214 12.23 44.82 -14.02
C SER A 214 11.63 43.47 -14.49
N SER A 215 11.45 43.26 -15.79
CA SER A 215 11.24 41.89 -16.33
C SER A 215 11.70 41.77 -17.79
N PHE A 216 12.61 40.83 -18.06
CA PHE A 216 13.02 40.47 -19.43
C PHE A 216 12.10 39.37 -20.00
N PRO A 217 11.72 39.42 -21.28
CA PRO A 217 11.08 38.31 -21.97
C PRO A 217 12.08 37.20 -22.32
N ILE A 218 11.58 36.01 -22.69
CA ILE A 218 12.36 34.93 -23.30
C ILE A 218 11.64 34.50 -24.57
N ASP A 219 12.38 34.40 -25.68
CA ASP A 219 11.85 34.05 -27.00
C ASP A 219 11.50 32.56 -27.15
N ALA A 220 10.63 32.26 -28.12
CA ALA A 220 10.25 30.91 -28.50
C ALA A 220 11.16 30.37 -29.63
N ILE A 221 11.32 29.04 -29.69
CA ILE A 221 11.87 28.33 -30.86
C ILE A 221 10.92 27.17 -31.20
N GLU A 222 10.53 27.13 -32.47
CA GLU A 222 9.66 26.14 -33.09
C GLU A 222 10.53 25.02 -33.70
N ILE A 223 10.09 23.75 -33.63
CA ILE A 223 10.75 22.61 -34.28
C ILE A 223 9.69 21.68 -34.85
N ASP A 224 9.68 21.59 -36.18
CA ASP A 224 8.77 20.72 -36.92
C ASP A 224 9.27 19.26 -36.97
N HIS A 225 8.32 18.33 -37.09
CA HIS A 225 8.46 16.90 -37.42
C HIS A 225 9.63 16.06 -36.82
N LEU A 226 9.31 15.04 -36.01
CA LEU A 226 10.08 13.78 -36.00
C LEU A 226 9.25 12.59 -35.47
N GLU A 227 9.50 11.40 -36.02
CA GLU A 227 8.74 10.18 -35.75
C GLU A 227 9.16 9.45 -34.45
N ASN A 228 8.49 8.31 -34.23
CA ASN A 228 8.55 7.46 -33.05
C ASN A 228 9.98 7.04 -32.60
N THR A 229 10.13 6.79 -31.29
CA THR A 229 11.30 6.18 -30.60
C THR A 229 12.57 7.04 -30.37
N GLN A 230 12.53 7.96 -29.40
CA GLN A 230 13.73 8.32 -28.62
C GLN A 230 13.41 8.85 -27.21
N LYS A 231 14.45 9.06 -26.38
CA LYS A 231 14.34 9.49 -24.97
C LYS A 231 13.94 10.96 -24.83
N LEU A 232 13.30 11.28 -23.70
CA LEU A 232 13.18 12.64 -23.16
C LEU A 232 14.56 13.32 -23.12
N LYS A 233 14.64 14.56 -23.63
CA LYS A 233 15.74 15.49 -23.38
C LYS A 233 15.40 16.37 -22.17
N GLU A 234 16.37 16.59 -21.30
CA GLU A 234 16.34 17.70 -20.35
C GLU A 234 16.94 18.94 -21.00
N PHE A 235 16.41 20.12 -20.67
CA PHE A 235 17.00 21.40 -21.05
C PHE A 235 17.52 22.10 -19.80
N SER A 236 18.79 22.50 -19.82
CA SER A 236 19.40 23.34 -18.79
C SER A 236 19.53 24.76 -19.31
N VAL A 237 19.11 25.74 -18.51
CA VAL A 237 19.43 27.16 -18.73
C VAL A 237 20.58 27.50 -17.79
N SER A 238 21.76 27.73 -18.35
CA SER A 238 22.96 28.14 -17.60
C SER A 238 22.91 29.63 -17.29
N GLY A 239 23.05 29.97 -16.01
CA GLY A 239 23.44 31.32 -15.57
C GLY A 239 24.72 31.20 -14.76
N GLU A 240 25.85 31.64 -15.32
CA GLU A 240 27.10 31.85 -14.59
C GLU A 240 27.44 33.35 -14.53
N PRO A 241 28.25 33.78 -13.54
CA PRO A 241 28.20 35.15 -13.05
C PRO A 241 29.23 36.08 -13.69
N THR A 242 28.90 37.37 -13.70
CA THR A 242 29.89 38.46 -13.74
C THR A 242 29.59 39.47 -12.64
N THR A 243 30.64 39.85 -11.93
CA THR A 243 30.62 40.78 -10.80
C THR A 243 30.88 42.23 -11.24
N THR A 244 31.03 43.10 -10.24
CA THR A 244 31.94 44.25 -10.17
C THR A 244 31.52 45.62 -10.75
N LEU A 245 31.51 46.58 -9.82
CA LEU A 245 31.97 48.00 -9.89
C LEU A 245 30.96 49.14 -10.16
N ASN A 246 30.96 50.05 -9.18
CA ASN A 246 31.00 51.52 -9.25
C ASN A 246 29.82 52.27 -9.91
N GLU A 247 29.06 53.07 -9.17
CA GLU A 247 29.38 54.35 -8.49
C GLU A 247 29.24 55.58 -9.40
N ASN A 248 28.56 56.62 -8.86
CA ASN A 248 28.59 58.02 -9.30
C ASN A 248 27.95 58.34 -10.68
N SER A 249 27.30 59.49 -10.91
CA SER A 249 27.04 60.66 -10.04
C SER A 249 25.84 61.50 -10.52
N SER A 250 25.13 62.14 -9.57
CA SER A 250 24.43 63.45 -9.70
C SER A 250 23.27 63.58 -10.73
N GLU A 251 22.26 64.46 -10.57
CA GLU A 251 22.17 65.74 -9.83
C GLU A 251 20.93 65.88 -8.90
N SER A 252 20.83 67.05 -8.26
CA SER A 252 19.91 67.55 -7.23
C SER A 252 18.43 67.65 -7.66
N ASN A 253 17.43 67.69 -6.76
CA ASN A 253 17.19 68.82 -5.84
C ASN A 253 16.30 68.55 -4.60
N HIS A 254 16.83 69.00 -3.45
CA HIS A 254 16.21 69.73 -2.34
C HIS A 254 14.76 69.47 -1.81
N VAL A 255 14.72 69.18 -0.49
CA VAL A 255 13.91 69.87 0.56
C VAL A 255 12.39 69.65 0.53
N SER A 256 11.80 68.89 1.47
CA SER A 256 11.50 69.41 2.82
C SER A 256 11.26 68.32 3.89
N LEU A 257 11.82 68.55 5.08
CA LEU A 257 11.43 67.95 6.37
C LEU A 257 10.30 68.81 7.00
N PRO A 258 9.45 68.32 7.94
CA PRO A 258 9.91 68.07 9.31
C PRO A 258 9.19 66.96 10.14
N SER A 259 9.87 66.52 11.23
CA SER A 259 9.31 66.18 12.58
C SER A 259 8.15 65.15 12.73
N GLU A 260 7.99 64.30 13.76
CA GLU A 260 8.78 63.81 14.92
C GLU A 260 7.92 62.69 15.62
N SER A 261 8.29 61.97 16.69
CA SER A 261 9.49 61.85 17.55
C SER A 261 9.50 60.47 18.26
N LYS A 262 10.48 60.23 19.14
CA LYS A 262 10.44 59.28 20.29
C LYS A 262 9.79 60.01 21.51
N PRO A 263 9.30 59.36 22.61
CA PRO A 263 9.91 58.14 23.20
C PRO A 263 9.02 57.14 24.01
N GLU A 264 9.66 56.02 24.38
CA GLU A 264 9.65 55.31 25.69
C GLU A 264 8.41 54.63 26.35
N LEU A 265 8.81 53.71 27.27
CA LEU A 265 8.08 52.90 28.27
C LEU A 265 7.43 53.80 29.38
N PRO A 266 6.57 53.32 30.34
CA PRO A 266 6.82 52.11 31.17
C PRO A 266 5.67 51.37 31.95
N THR A 267 6.05 50.24 32.59
CA THR A 267 5.66 49.69 33.93
C THR A 267 4.19 49.46 34.40
N THR A 268 3.88 48.16 34.60
CA THR A 268 3.39 47.44 35.84
C THR A 268 2.26 47.91 36.80
N GLN A 269 1.59 46.89 37.39
CA GLN A 269 0.87 46.86 38.70
C GLN A 269 -0.51 47.57 38.77
N THR A 270 -1.50 47.20 39.62
CA THR A 270 -1.60 46.19 40.72
C THR A 270 -3.06 45.64 40.92
N GLU A 271 -3.20 44.70 41.85
CA GLU A 271 -4.38 44.16 42.60
C GLU A 271 -5.58 45.12 42.86
N THR A 272 -6.82 44.68 43.15
CA THR A 272 -7.27 43.98 44.40
C THR A 272 -8.71 43.38 44.34
N PHE A 273 -8.98 42.35 45.19
CA PHE A 273 -10.20 41.98 46.01
C PHE A 273 -11.65 42.38 45.58
N SER A 274 -12.76 41.70 45.92
CA SER A 274 -13.19 40.75 47.01
C SER A 274 -14.64 40.23 46.67
N GLU A 275 -15.33 39.25 47.29
CA GLU A 275 -15.12 38.24 48.36
C GLU A 275 -16.25 37.15 48.33
N ASN A 276 -16.06 36.02 49.05
CA ASN A 276 -17.06 35.18 49.77
C ASN A 276 -18.28 34.50 49.05
N ALA A 277 -18.79 33.32 49.47
CA ALA A 277 -18.50 32.46 50.65
C ALA A 277 -18.69 30.94 50.38
N GLN A 278 -17.92 30.11 51.13
CA GLN A 278 -18.23 28.78 51.74
C GLN A 278 -18.88 27.67 50.86
N THR A 279 -18.46 26.40 50.84
CA THR A 279 -17.51 25.59 51.67
C THR A 279 -17.10 24.32 50.85
N SER A 280 -16.22 23.38 51.23
CA SER A 280 -15.40 23.06 52.43
C SER A 280 -14.19 22.17 52.08
N GLU A 281 -13.33 21.90 53.09
CA GLU A 281 -12.54 20.67 53.41
C GLU A 281 -12.46 19.50 52.40
N ASN A 282 -11.37 18.73 52.21
CA ASN A 282 -9.94 18.70 52.62
C ASN A 282 -9.36 17.43 51.92
N VAL A 283 -8.26 17.51 51.15
CA VAL A 283 -6.84 17.26 51.56
C VAL A 283 -6.49 15.80 51.88
N SER A 284 -5.61 15.21 51.05
CA SER A 284 -4.90 13.91 51.19
C SER A 284 -3.60 14.06 52.02
N PRO A 285 -2.75 13.01 52.29
CA PRO A 285 -2.83 11.58 51.96
C PRO A 285 -2.40 10.59 53.10
N GLN A 286 -2.30 9.28 52.77
CA GLN A 286 -1.59 8.17 53.47
C GLN A 286 -2.07 7.66 54.86
N ILE A 287 -2.17 6.32 55.00
CA ILE A 287 -1.46 5.43 55.98
C ILE A 287 -1.98 3.97 55.88
N GLU A 288 -1.23 3.00 56.41
CA GLU A 288 -1.38 1.54 56.27
C GLU A 288 -2.39 0.85 57.22
N SER A 289 -2.81 -0.37 56.88
CA SER A 289 -2.92 -1.51 57.82
C SER A 289 -2.92 -2.85 57.03
N THR A 290 -1.95 -3.75 57.17
CA THR A 290 -1.65 -4.75 58.25
C THR A 290 -2.28 -6.13 57.97
N GLN A 291 -1.54 -7.20 58.28
CA GLN A 291 -1.78 -8.60 57.89
C GLN A 291 -2.58 -9.42 58.92
N ILE A 292 -2.97 -10.66 58.56
CA ILE A 292 -2.65 -11.90 59.31
C ILE A 292 -2.94 -13.17 58.45
N GLU A 293 -2.42 -14.31 58.87
CA GLU A 293 -2.07 -15.49 58.05
C GLU A 293 -3.16 -16.58 57.90
N ASN A 294 -2.94 -17.51 56.97
CA ASN A 294 -2.79 -18.92 57.35
C ASN A 294 -1.96 -19.76 56.33
N LYS A 295 -1.26 -20.77 56.85
CA LYS A 295 -0.43 -21.78 56.14
C LYS A 295 -1.18 -23.14 56.12
N PRO A 296 -0.66 -24.33 55.68
CA PRO A 296 0.73 -24.81 55.64
C PRO A 296 1.21 -25.32 54.26
N THR A 297 2.16 -26.25 54.23
CA THR A 297 3.02 -26.65 53.10
C THR A 297 3.27 -28.18 53.13
N GLU A 298 4.07 -28.72 52.20
CA GLU A 298 4.61 -30.10 52.15
C GLU A 298 3.62 -31.18 51.61
N GLU A 299 4.05 -32.33 51.03
CA GLU A 299 5.39 -32.98 51.01
C GLU A 299 5.78 -33.60 49.63
N ILE A 300 6.68 -34.60 49.60
CA ILE A 300 7.52 -35.05 48.45
C ILE A 300 7.37 -36.57 48.18
N GLN A 301 7.48 -37.04 46.91
CA GLN A 301 8.07 -38.34 46.45
C GLN A 301 7.73 -38.64 44.95
N LEU A 302 8.28 -39.63 44.20
CA LEU A 302 9.69 -40.05 43.96
C LEU A 302 9.81 -41.08 42.80
N LYS A 303 10.97 -41.13 42.12
CA LYS A 303 11.60 -42.28 41.38
C LYS A 303 10.84 -43.16 40.33
N SER A 304 11.24 -42.99 39.07
CA SER A 304 11.89 -43.97 38.16
C SER A 304 11.70 -45.51 38.28
N GLN A 305 11.39 -46.15 37.14
CA GLN A 305 12.10 -47.25 36.43
C GLN A 305 11.40 -47.47 35.05
N THR A 306 11.96 -47.80 33.87
CA THR A 306 13.20 -48.46 33.36
C THR A 306 12.93 -49.87 32.83
N GLU A 307 12.88 -50.02 31.49
CA GLU A 307 13.25 -51.17 30.62
C GLU A 307 12.81 -50.78 29.18
N SER A 308 13.57 -50.73 28.08
CA SER A 308 14.76 -51.42 27.52
C SER A 308 14.47 -52.75 26.80
N ILE A 309 14.73 -52.84 25.47
CA ILE A 309 15.35 -53.99 24.76
C ILE A 309 15.58 -53.75 23.24
N SER A 310 16.70 -54.30 22.74
CA SER A 310 17.13 -54.63 21.35
C SER A 310 16.97 -53.66 20.15
N ASN A 311 18.12 -53.22 19.64
CA ASN A 311 18.61 -53.28 18.25
C ASN A 311 17.74 -53.95 17.17
N ILE A 312 17.77 -53.38 15.94
CA ILE A 312 18.17 -54.05 14.69
C ILE A 312 18.45 -53.01 13.57
N GLY A 313 19.50 -53.25 12.78
CA GLY A 313 19.69 -52.73 11.41
C GLY A 313 19.93 -53.94 10.47
N PRO A 314 19.94 -53.80 9.12
CA PRO A 314 20.52 -52.70 8.33
C PRO A 314 19.46 -52.07 7.36
N THR A 315 19.66 -51.48 6.16
CA THR A 315 20.70 -51.63 5.10
C THR A 315 20.59 -50.53 4.02
N SER A 316 21.74 -50.13 3.43
CA SER A 316 21.90 -49.61 2.04
C SER A 316 21.18 -48.30 1.61
N SER A 317 21.67 -47.47 0.66
CA SER A 317 23.00 -47.31 0.02
C SER A 317 23.03 -46.01 -0.84
N LYS A 318 24.21 -45.69 -1.40
CA LYS A 318 24.55 -44.58 -2.34
C LYS A 318 24.81 -43.22 -1.65
N VAL A 319 25.98 -42.55 -1.76
CA VAL A 319 27.00 -42.35 -2.84
C VAL A 319 26.44 -41.42 -3.93
N ASP A 320 27.06 -40.31 -4.35
CA ASP A 320 28.48 -39.88 -4.48
C ASP A 320 28.83 -38.59 -3.67
N LYS A 321 30.05 -38.38 -3.12
CA LYS A 321 31.33 -37.85 -3.70
C LYS A 321 31.27 -36.42 -4.28
N ASN A 322 32.34 -35.61 -4.32
CA ASN A 322 33.54 -35.38 -3.48
C ASN A 322 34.40 -34.28 -4.13
N THR A 323 34.73 -33.19 -3.43
CA THR A 323 35.91 -32.31 -3.65
C THR A 323 36.01 -31.35 -2.46
N LEU A 324 36.88 -31.58 -1.46
CA LEU A 324 38.34 -31.39 -1.40
C LEU A 324 38.76 -29.94 -1.11
N ASP A 325 39.60 -29.80 -0.07
CA ASP A 325 40.15 -28.56 0.47
C ASP A 325 41.18 -27.89 -0.45
N GLU A 326 41.44 -26.60 -0.21
CA GLU A 326 42.83 -26.15 -0.05
C GLU A 326 42.96 -25.05 1.01
N THR A 327 43.97 -25.17 1.88
CA THR A 327 44.20 -24.27 3.03
C THR A 327 45.29 -23.23 2.77
N LYS A 328 45.09 -21.97 3.19
CA LYS A 328 46.20 -21.04 3.49
C LYS A 328 45.84 -19.90 4.46
N THR A 329 46.51 -19.93 5.62
CA THR A 329 47.05 -18.81 6.44
C THR A 329 46.27 -17.49 6.59
N LYS A 330 45.91 -17.16 7.85
CA LYS A 330 45.68 -15.78 8.34
C LYS A 330 46.98 -14.96 8.34
N PRO A 331 46.89 -13.61 8.35
CA PRO A 331 47.01 -12.85 9.61
C PRO A 331 45.73 -12.04 9.91
N THR A 332 45.13 -12.11 11.12
CA THR A 332 45.50 -11.42 12.38
C THR A 332 44.76 -10.10 12.56
N THR A 333 43.55 -10.22 13.10
CA THR A 333 42.91 -9.31 14.08
C THR A 333 42.92 -7.79 13.81
N VAL A 334 41.82 -7.32 13.19
CA VAL A 334 41.16 -6.08 13.63
C VAL A 334 39.82 -6.47 14.25
N GLN A 335 39.36 -5.72 15.25
CA GLN A 335 38.30 -6.13 16.17
C GLN A 335 36.89 -5.72 15.67
N GLU A 336 36.26 -6.58 14.87
CA GLU A 336 34.89 -6.35 14.40
C GLU A 336 33.87 -6.29 15.56
N LEU A 337 33.04 -5.25 15.57
CA LEU A 337 31.92 -5.12 16.50
C LEU A 337 30.85 -6.18 16.19
N SER A 338 30.63 -7.09 17.13
CA SER A 338 29.66 -8.18 17.00
C SER A 338 28.21 -7.66 17.07
N THR A 339 27.68 -7.17 15.94
CA THR A 339 26.26 -6.84 15.81
C THR A 339 25.41 -8.11 15.84
N SER A 340 24.54 -8.22 16.84
CA SER A 340 23.75 -9.43 17.09
C SER A 340 22.62 -9.60 16.06
N GLN A 341 22.89 -10.31 14.97
CA GLN A 341 21.88 -10.63 13.95
C GLN A 341 20.75 -11.51 14.52
N VAL A 342 19.64 -10.89 14.90
CA VAL A 342 18.41 -11.57 15.34
C VAL A 342 17.76 -12.29 14.16
N LYS A 343 18.14 -13.55 13.93
CA LYS A 343 17.55 -14.41 12.91
C LYS A 343 16.09 -14.75 13.28
N SER A 344 15.13 -14.01 12.72
CA SER A 344 13.71 -14.40 12.77
C SER A 344 13.53 -15.79 12.14
N LYS A 345 12.93 -16.72 12.90
CA LYS A 345 12.67 -18.09 12.44
C LYS A 345 11.77 -18.18 11.19
N PHE A 346 10.99 -17.13 10.90
CA PHE A 346 10.14 -17.05 9.71
C PHE A 346 10.17 -15.63 9.11
N PRO A 347 10.25 -15.49 7.76
CA PRO A 347 10.04 -14.21 7.07
C PRO A 347 8.65 -13.62 7.36
N LEU A 348 8.56 -12.29 7.35
CA LEU A 348 7.29 -11.56 7.52
C LEU A 348 6.22 -12.02 6.51
N GLN A 349 6.64 -12.23 5.24
CA GLN A 349 5.77 -12.72 4.17
C GLN A 349 5.07 -14.04 4.52
N ILE A 350 5.78 -15.00 5.14
CA ILE A 350 5.21 -16.31 5.50
C ILE A 350 4.22 -16.16 6.65
N LYS A 351 4.52 -15.32 7.66
CA LYS A 351 3.58 -15.04 8.75
C LYS A 351 2.30 -14.37 8.24
N LEU A 352 2.44 -13.34 7.41
CA LEU A 352 1.32 -12.59 6.85
C LEU A 352 0.45 -13.48 5.96
N MET A 353 1.08 -14.26 5.07
CA MET A 353 0.40 -15.22 4.21
C MET A 353 -0.34 -16.29 5.03
N ALA A 354 0.31 -16.90 6.03
CA ALA A 354 -0.33 -17.91 6.87
C ALA A 354 -1.57 -17.37 7.59
N VAL A 355 -1.49 -16.18 8.21
CA VAL A 355 -2.63 -15.57 8.91
C VAL A 355 -3.79 -15.28 7.97
N ILE A 356 -3.54 -14.62 6.82
CA ILE A 356 -4.62 -14.27 5.89
C ILE A 356 -5.19 -15.51 5.20
N SER A 357 -4.36 -16.47 4.81
CA SER A 357 -4.80 -17.74 4.21
C SER A 357 -5.64 -18.58 5.17
N VAL A 358 -5.28 -18.67 6.46
CA VAL A 358 -6.09 -19.36 7.47
C VAL A 358 -7.43 -18.64 7.67
N LEU A 359 -7.42 -17.31 7.79
CA LEU A 359 -8.65 -16.53 7.98
C LEU A 359 -9.61 -16.66 6.78
N MET A 360 -9.11 -16.53 5.55
CA MET A 360 -9.88 -16.76 4.31
C MET A 360 -10.43 -18.17 4.21
N THR A 361 -9.61 -19.18 4.50
CA THR A 361 -10.04 -20.59 4.42
C THR A 361 -11.15 -20.87 5.43
N PHE A 362 -10.99 -20.36 6.66
CA PHE A 362 -11.99 -20.51 7.71
C PHE A 362 -13.31 -19.83 7.34
N THR A 363 -13.32 -18.54 7.00
CA THR A 363 -14.57 -17.81 6.71
C THR A 363 -15.32 -18.38 5.51
N VAL A 364 -14.63 -18.69 4.41
CA VAL A 364 -15.26 -19.27 3.21
C VAL A 364 -15.81 -20.67 3.50
N ALA A 365 -15.07 -21.53 4.19
CA ALA A 365 -15.54 -22.87 4.54
C ALA A 365 -16.74 -22.82 5.50
N THR A 366 -16.71 -21.95 6.51
CA THR A 366 -17.83 -21.78 7.47
C THR A 366 -19.11 -21.29 6.77
N ILE A 367 -19.01 -20.29 5.88
CA ILE A 367 -20.17 -19.80 5.12
C ILE A 367 -20.78 -20.90 4.25
N ILE A 368 -19.94 -21.63 3.50
CA ILE A 368 -20.40 -22.67 2.57
C ILE A 368 -20.95 -23.89 3.32
N PHE A 369 -20.40 -24.23 4.49
CA PHE A 369 -20.92 -25.28 5.37
C PHE A 369 -22.34 -24.94 5.87
N PHE A 370 -22.52 -23.76 6.50
CA PHE A 370 -23.84 -23.36 7.00
C PHE A 370 -24.88 -23.22 5.88
N ALA A 371 -24.51 -22.62 4.75
CA ALA A 371 -25.40 -22.50 3.59
C ALA A 371 -25.81 -23.86 3.03
N SER A 372 -24.88 -24.83 2.96
CA SER A 372 -25.17 -26.17 2.43
C SER A 372 -25.96 -27.06 3.41
N SER A 373 -25.82 -26.85 4.72
CA SER A 373 -26.66 -27.50 5.74
C SER A 373 -28.09 -26.95 5.67
N ALA A 374 -28.27 -25.65 5.86
CA ALA A 374 -29.60 -25.03 5.87
C ALA A 374 -30.38 -25.27 4.57
N PHE A 375 -29.69 -25.31 3.42
CA PHE A 375 -30.32 -25.66 2.15
C PHE A 375 -30.74 -27.15 2.06
N ARG A 376 -29.96 -28.08 2.63
CA ARG A 376 -30.37 -29.49 2.74
C ARG A 376 -31.63 -29.60 3.59
N ASP A 377 -31.61 -29.00 4.78
CA ASP A 377 -32.66 -29.14 5.79
C ASP A 377 -34.01 -28.59 5.29
N ASP A 378 -34.00 -27.42 4.62
CA ASP A 378 -35.19 -26.88 3.93
C ASP A 378 -35.65 -27.78 2.75
N SER A 379 -34.72 -28.25 1.91
CA SER A 379 -35.04 -29.10 0.76
C SER A 379 -35.68 -30.42 1.18
N GLU A 380 -35.20 -31.02 2.27
CA GLU A 380 -35.71 -32.25 2.87
C GLU A 380 -37.15 -32.07 3.34
N VAL A 381 -37.42 -31.09 4.21
CA VAL A 381 -38.78 -30.78 4.66
C VAL A 381 -39.72 -30.49 3.48
N ARG A 382 -39.25 -29.73 2.48
CA ARG A 382 -40.01 -29.33 1.29
C ARG A 382 -40.38 -30.53 0.41
N VAL A 383 -39.46 -31.44 0.12
CA VAL A 383 -39.75 -32.64 -0.69
C VAL A 383 -40.66 -33.61 0.07
N LEU A 384 -40.42 -33.82 1.37
CA LEU A 384 -41.26 -34.67 2.20
C LEU A 384 -42.71 -34.14 2.24
N GLN A 385 -42.89 -32.85 2.54
CA GLN A 385 -44.20 -32.21 2.61
C GLN A 385 -44.93 -32.20 1.26
N ASN A 386 -44.20 -32.05 0.14
CA ASN A 386 -44.80 -32.13 -1.20
C ASN A 386 -45.34 -33.55 -1.49
N ASN A 387 -44.56 -34.60 -1.16
CA ASN A 387 -45.00 -35.99 -1.34
C ASN A 387 -46.21 -36.37 -0.45
N LEU A 388 -46.34 -35.76 0.72
CA LEU A 388 -47.51 -35.92 1.59
C LEU A 388 -48.75 -35.18 1.03
N ASN A 389 -48.58 -33.95 0.59
CA ASN A 389 -49.66 -33.15 -0.02
C ASN A 389 -50.18 -33.79 -1.32
N LEU A 390 -49.29 -34.40 -2.12
CA LEU A 390 -49.64 -35.10 -3.36
C LEU A 390 -50.62 -36.26 -3.11
N VAL A 391 -50.31 -37.16 -2.16
CA VAL A 391 -51.23 -38.26 -1.83
C VAL A 391 -52.51 -37.78 -1.15
N ASN A 392 -52.46 -36.70 -0.35
CA ASN A 392 -53.67 -36.10 0.22
C ASN A 392 -54.62 -35.60 -0.87
N ILE A 393 -54.12 -34.82 -1.83
CA ILE A 393 -54.92 -34.25 -2.92
C ILE A 393 -55.45 -35.35 -3.84
N LEU A 394 -54.59 -36.26 -4.30
CA LEU A 394 -54.99 -37.36 -5.18
C LEU A 394 -55.93 -38.35 -4.46
N GLY A 395 -55.67 -38.68 -3.20
CA GLY A 395 -56.54 -39.55 -2.41
C GLY A 395 -57.91 -38.93 -2.12
N LEU A 396 -58.00 -37.62 -1.85
CA LEU A 396 -59.28 -36.92 -1.73
C LEU A 396 -60.03 -36.86 -3.07
N LYS A 397 -59.33 -36.67 -4.20
CA LYS A 397 -59.94 -36.74 -5.53
C LYS A 397 -60.46 -38.15 -5.82
N ILE A 398 -59.62 -39.17 -5.78
CA ILE A 398 -59.97 -40.58 -6.04
C ILE A 398 -61.10 -41.05 -5.11
N LYS A 399 -61.12 -40.61 -3.84
CA LYS A 399 -62.24 -40.87 -2.91
C LYS A 399 -63.56 -40.23 -3.35
N THR A 400 -63.51 -39.06 -3.99
CA THR A 400 -64.69 -38.37 -4.53
C THR A 400 -65.15 -39.05 -5.82
N ASP A 401 -64.22 -39.31 -6.75
CA ASP A 401 -64.45 -40.01 -8.01
C ASP A 401 -65.05 -41.42 -7.76
N ILE A 402 -64.55 -42.18 -6.77
CA ILE A 402 -65.14 -43.45 -6.33
C ILE A 402 -66.51 -43.25 -5.68
N LYS A 403 -66.71 -42.22 -4.84
CA LYS A 403 -68.02 -41.95 -4.25
C LYS A 403 -69.08 -41.65 -5.32
N GLU A 404 -68.69 -41.03 -6.43
CA GLU A 404 -69.55 -40.82 -7.61
C GLU A 404 -69.91 -42.15 -8.28
N ILE A 405 -68.93 -43.02 -8.60
CA ILE A 405 -69.18 -44.39 -9.08
C ILE A 405 -70.14 -45.16 -8.17
N LEU A 406 -69.88 -45.15 -6.86
CA LEU A 406 -70.69 -45.80 -5.83
C LEU A 406 -72.11 -45.21 -5.72
N THR A 407 -72.35 -44.02 -6.27
CA THR A 407 -73.66 -43.35 -6.28
C THR A 407 -74.39 -43.61 -7.59
N ASN A 408 -73.73 -43.49 -8.75
CA ASN A 408 -74.29 -43.79 -10.07
C ASN A 408 -74.63 -45.28 -10.16
N GLY A 409 -73.70 -46.17 -9.83
CA GLY A 409 -73.94 -47.62 -9.84
C GLY A 409 -75.05 -48.08 -8.88
N LYS A 410 -75.33 -47.34 -7.79
CA LYS A 410 -76.49 -47.64 -6.92
C LYS A 410 -77.84 -47.41 -7.58
N GLN A 411 -77.92 -46.60 -8.64
CA GLN A 411 -79.15 -46.41 -9.42
C GLN A 411 -79.56 -47.72 -10.13
N MET A 412 -78.58 -48.51 -10.60
CA MET A 412 -78.82 -49.82 -11.21
C MET A 412 -79.47 -50.84 -10.26
N VAL A 413 -79.40 -50.66 -8.93
CA VAL A 413 -80.01 -51.61 -7.96
C VAL A 413 -81.52 -51.71 -8.15
N GLY A 414 -82.21 -50.63 -8.54
CA GLY A 414 -83.65 -50.67 -8.82
C GLY A 414 -83.97 -51.60 -10.00
N ALA A 415 -83.30 -51.36 -11.14
CA ALA A 415 -83.44 -52.18 -12.34
C ALA A 415 -83.01 -53.64 -12.10
N LEU A 416 -81.93 -53.88 -11.34
CA LEU A 416 -81.44 -55.22 -11.00
C LEU A 416 -82.37 -55.98 -10.04
N VAL A 417 -83.25 -55.30 -9.30
CA VAL A 417 -84.32 -55.95 -8.54
C VAL A 417 -85.53 -56.26 -9.43
N GLN A 418 -85.78 -55.47 -10.48
CA GLN A 418 -86.85 -55.68 -11.48
C GLN A 418 -86.49 -56.72 -12.57
N GLY A 419 -85.20 -57.00 -12.79
CA GLY A 419 -84.73 -57.99 -13.75
C GLY A 419 -85.13 -57.62 -15.18
N LYS A 420 -85.97 -58.43 -15.82
CA LYS A 420 -86.36 -58.24 -17.24
C LYS A 420 -87.05 -56.89 -17.50
N GLU A 421 -87.77 -56.34 -16.54
CA GLU A 421 -88.40 -55.02 -16.66
C GLU A 421 -87.40 -53.87 -16.52
N GLY A 422 -86.22 -54.13 -15.94
CA GLY A 422 -85.14 -53.16 -15.74
C GLY A 422 -84.19 -52.98 -16.93
N ILE A 423 -84.25 -53.84 -17.95
CA ILE A 423 -83.28 -53.85 -19.07
C ILE A 423 -83.21 -52.49 -19.76
N SER A 424 -84.35 -51.89 -20.12
CA SER A 424 -84.38 -50.59 -20.80
C SER A 424 -83.82 -49.43 -19.94
N PHE A 425 -83.76 -49.56 -18.62
CA PHE A 425 -83.05 -48.60 -17.77
C PHE A 425 -81.54 -48.83 -17.81
N ALA A 426 -81.11 -50.09 -17.79
CA ALA A 426 -79.70 -50.48 -17.86
C ALA A 426 -79.06 -50.06 -19.20
N ASP A 427 -79.77 -50.24 -20.32
CA ASP A 427 -79.31 -49.80 -21.65
C ASP A 427 -79.05 -48.27 -21.68
N ILE A 428 -79.96 -47.48 -21.09
CA ILE A 428 -79.83 -46.02 -20.99
C ILE A 428 -78.70 -45.64 -20.03
N PHE A 429 -78.52 -46.38 -18.93
CA PHE A 429 -77.41 -46.16 -17.99
C PHE A 429 -76.05 -46.38 -18.66
N PHE A 430 -75.85 -47.50 -19.37
CA PHE A 430 -74.59 -47.77 -20.08
C PHE A 430 -74.31 -46.80 -21.24
N GLN A 431 -75.34 -46.20 -21.84
CA GLN A 431 -75.18 -45.12 -22.83
C GLN A 431 -74.73 -43.79 -22.20
N ASN A 432 -75.18 -43.47 -20.98
CA ASN A 432 -74.82 -42.23 -20.28
C ASN A 432 -73.47 -42.33 -19.55
N ASP A 433 -73.19 -43.47 -18.91
CA ASP A 433 -71.94 -43.75 -18.18
C ASP A 433 -71.18 -44.93 -18.86
N PRO A 434 -70.59 -44.74 -20.06
CA PRO A 434 -70.02 -45.82 -20.89
C PRO A 434 -68.78 -46.51 -20.31
N ASP A 435 -68.25 -46.05 -19.18
CA ASP A 435 -67.17 -46.73 -18.47
C ASP A 435 -67.65 -47.94 -17.66
N PHE A 436 -68.95 -48.07 -17.39
CA PHE A 436 -69.49 -49.30 -16.79
C PHE A 436 -69.62 -50.40 -17.85
N ILE A 437 -69.12 -51.57 -17.50
CA ILE A 437 -68.99 -52.76 -18.35
C ILE A 437 -70.04 -53.81 -17.97
N TYR A 438 -70.26 -53.94 -16.66
CA TYR A 438 -71.14 -54.94 -16.04
C TYR A 438 -71.70 -54.38 -14.74
N ALA A 439 -72.97 -54.69 -14.46
CA ALA A 439 -73.59 -54.48 -13.16
C ALA A 439 -74.38 -55.73 -12.77
N GLY A 440 -73.95 -56.42 -11.71
CA GLY A 440 -74.57 -57.64 -11.20
C GLY A 440 -75.02 -57.48 -9.75
N LEU A 441 -76.22 -57.94 -9.42
CA LEU A 441 -76.73 -57.98 -8.06
C LEU A 441 -76.68 -59.43 -7.56
N PHE A 442 -75.85 -59.69 -6.56
CA PHE A 442 -75.67 -60.98 -5.94
C PHE A 442 -76.38 -61.03 -4.58
N GLN A 443 -76.76 -62.22 -4.12
CA GLN A 443 -77.30 -62.47 -2.79
C GLN A 443 -76.44 -63.53 -2.09
N MET A 444 -76.09 -63.30 -0.82
CA MET A 444 -75.37 -64.29 -0.02
C MET A 444 -76.33 -65.34 0.54
N GLU A 445 -76.28 -66.56 0.01
CA GLU A 445 -77.01 -67.72 0.54
C GLU A 445 -76.03 -68.60 1.31
N GLY A 446 -75.94 -68.34 2.62
CA GLY A 446 -74.87 -68.87 3.46
C GLY A 446 -73.53 -68.31 3.03
N ASN A 447 -72.65 -69.18 2.53
CA ASN A 447 -71.30 -68.80 2.09
C ASN A 447 -71.12 -68.83 0.55
N ILE A 448 -72.19 -69.06 -0.23
CA ILE A 448 -72.15 -69.09 -1.69
C ILE A 448 -72.93 -67.88 -2.23
N PRO A 449 -72.36 -67.09 -3.16
CA PRO A 449 -73.10 -66.01 -3.82
C PRO A 449 -74.01 -66.57 -4.92
N SER A 450 -75.31 -66.27 -4.85
CA SER A 450 -76.26 -66.50 -5.95
C SER A 450 -76.45 -65.21 -6.76
N VAL A 451 -76.55 -65.30 -8.09
CA VAL A 451 -76.91 -64.17 -8.96
C VAL A 451 -78.42 -63.91 -8.82
N VAL A 452 -78.81 -62.66 -8.53
CA VAL A 452 -80.22 -62.24 -8.53
C VAL A 452 -80.63 -61.79 -9.94
N ASN A 453 -79.88 -60.87 -10.52
CA ASN A 453 -79.92 -60.43 -11.92
C ASN A 453 -78.58 -59.76 -12.27
N GLU A 454 -78.32 -59.58 -13.56
CA GLU A 454 -77.14 -58.90 -14.08
C GLU A 454 -77.44 -58.23 -15.42
N PHE A 455 -76.72 -57.14 -15.72
CA PHE A 455 -76.78 -56.40 -16.98
C PHE A 455 -75.36 -56.10 -17.51
N PHE A 456 -75.25 -56.00 -18.83
CA PHE A 456 -73.99 -55.92 -19.56
C PHE A 456 -73.99 -54.76 -20.56
N ASN A 457 -72.84 -54.11 -20.72
CA ASN A 457 -72.62 -53.15 -21.80
C ASN A 457 -72.24 -53.91 -23.10
N GLU A 458 -73.21 -54.62 -23.68
CA GLU A 458 -72.99 -55.52 -24.84
C GLU A 458 -72.21 -54.89 -26.03
N PRO A 459 -72.39 -53.60 -26.37
CA PRO A 459 -71.56 -52.94 -27.38
C PRO A 459 -70.06 -52.97 -27.05
N TYR A 460 -69.66 -52.53 -25.85
CA TYR A 460 -68.25 -52.52 -25.44
C TYR A 460 -67.69 -53.95 -25.22
N LEU A 461 -68.52 -54.89 -24.76
CA LEU A 461 -68.12 -56.31 -24.69
C LEU A 461 -67.79 -56.90 -26.07
N SER A 462 -68.54 -56.48 -27.10
CA SER A 462 -68.30 -56.86 -28.49
C SER A 462 -66.99 -56.29 -29.03
N GLU A 463 -66.60 -55.08 -28.62
CA GLU A 463 -65.28 -54.48 -28.93
C GLU A 463 -64.13 -55.24 -28.27
N LEU A 464 -64.28 -55.58 -26.98
CA LEU A 464 -63.33 -56.42 -26.22
C LEU A 464 -63.24 -57.87 -26.71
N LYS A 465 -64.24 -58.34 -27.50
CA LYS A 465 -64.42 -59.74 -27.94
C LYS A 465 -64.62 -60.71 -26.78
N VAL A 466 -65.29 -60.26 -25.71
CA VAL A 466 -65.65 -61.07 -24.54
C VAL A 466 -67.16 -61.25 -24.52
N SER A 467 -67.64 -62.47 -24.29
CA SER A 467 -69.08 -62.73 -24.18
C SER A 467 -69.64 -62.34 -22.81
N THR A 468 -70.94 -62.02 -22.77
CA THR A 468 -71.68 -61.78 -21.52
C THR A 468 -71.52 -62.95 -20.53
N LYS A 469 -71.54 -64.19 -21.04
CA LYS A 469 -71.32 -65.38 -20.22
C LYS A 469 -69.92 -65.42 -19.60
N GLU A 470 -68.87 -65.11 -20.36
CA GLU A 470 -67.50 -65.12 -19.81
C GLU A 470 -67.31 -64.14 -18.65
N ILE A 471 -68.03 -63.02 -18.63
CA ILE A 471 -68.01 -62.06 -17.50
C ILE A 471 -68.85 -62.55 -16.33
N SER A 472 -70.05 -63.10 -16.58
CA SER A 472 -70.88 -63.74 -15.55
C SER A 472 -70.12 -64.88 -14.85
N ASP A 473 -69.49 -65.76 -15.64
CA ASP A 473 -68.59 -66.81 -15.16
C ASP A 473 -67.37 -66.20 -14.42
N LEU A 474 -66.74 -65.11 -14.91
CA LEU A 474 -65.57 -64.50 -14.27
C LEU A 474 -65.88 -63.86 -12.89
N VAL A 475 -67.02 -63.19 -12.76
CA VAL A 475 -67.45 -62.56 -11.50
C VAL A 475 -68.00 -63.62 -10.53
N GLY A 476 -68.79 -64.58 -11.01
CA GLY A 476 -69.32 -65.68 -10.21
C GLY A 476 -68.22 -66.59 -9.64
N ASN A 477 -67.17 -66.88 -10.42
CA ASN A 477 -66.01 -67.65 -9.97
C ASN A 477 -65.03 -66.84 -9.07
N ARG A 478 -65.35 -65.59 -8.71
CA ARG A 478 -64.66 -64.79 -7.69
C ARG A 478 -65.50 -64.64 -6.40
N PRO A 479 -65.83 -65.74 -5.68
CA PRO A 479 -66.60 -65.63 -4.43
C PRO A 479 -65.88 -64.78 -3.38
N GLY A 480 -64.55 -64.69 -3.41
CA GLY A 480 -63.75 -63.82 -2.54
C GLY A 480 -64.05 -62.33 -2.71
N LEU A 481 -64.33 -61.86 -3.94
CA LEU A 481 -64.73 -60.47 -4.20
C LEU A 481 -66.02 -60.13 -3.45
N ILE A 482 -66.99 -61.03 -3.51
CA ILE A 482 -68.34 -60.85 -2.97
C ILE A 482 -68.34 -61.07 -1.44
N GLN A 483 -67.89 -62.24 -0.97
CA GLN A 483 -67.84 -62.60 0.45
C GLN A 483 -67.08 -61.55 1.28
N LYS A 484 -65.86 -61.20 0.86
CA LYS A 484 -65.02 -60.25 1.62
C LYS A 484 -65.64 -58.85 1.63
N SER A 485 -66.32 -58.43 0.56
CA SER A 485 -66.96 -57.10 0.52
C SER A 485 -68.00 -56.90 1.64
N VAL A 486 -68.71 -57.95 2.05
CA VAL A 486 -69.67 -57.90 3.18
C VAL A 486 -68.93 -57.68 4.50
N LEU A 487 -67.74 -58.28 4.67
CA LEU A 487 -66.91 -58.13 5.87
C LEU A 487 -66.18 -56.77 5.92
N THR A 488 -65.75 -56.22 4.78
CA THR A 488 -64.93 -55.00 4.70
C THR A 488 -65.73 -53.73 4.38
N GLY A 489 -67.07 -53.80 4.31
CA GLY A 489 -67.92 -52.66 3.94
C GLY A 489 -67.82 -52.24 2.47
N GLY A 490 -67.36 -53.14 1.61
CA GLY A 490 -67.03 -52.93 0.20
C GLY A 490 -65.63 -53.41 -0.14
N ARG A 491 -65.37 -53.73 -1.42
CA ARG A 491 -64.09 -54.28 -1.90
C ARG A 491 -63.78 -53.79 -3.31
N MET A 492 -62.49 -53.74 -3.65
CA MET A 492 -61.99 -53.45 -5.00
C MET A 492 -60.96 -54.51 -5.42
N GLU A 493 -61.09 -55.00 -6.65
CA GLU A 493 -60.16 -55.95 -7.28
C GLU A 493 -59.83 -55.52 -8.72
N ASN A 494 -58.58 -55.74 -9.11
CA ASN A 494 -58.08 -55.54 -10.46
C ASN A 494 -58.46 -56.76 -11.34
N LEU A 495 -59.04 -56.52 -12.52
CA LEU A 495 -59.36 -57.56 -13.53
C LEU A 495 -58.56 -57.36 -14.84
N SER A 496 -57.53 -56.51 -14.83
CA SER A 496 -56.80 -56.11 -16.03
C SER A 496 -56.00 -57.26 -16.66
N ALA A 497 -55.71 -58.32 -15.90
CA ALA A 497 -55.03 -59.51 -16.39
C ALA A 497 -55.92 -60.31 -17.36
N GLU A 498 -57.21 -60.45 -17.04
CA GLU A 498 -58.15 -61.25 -17.80
C GLU A 498 -58.66 -60.53 -19.05
N PHE A 499 -58.98 -59.25 -18.94
CA PHE A 499 -59.45 -58.44 -20.08
C PHE A 499 -58.30 -57.86 -20.93
N LYS A 500 -57.08 -57.82 -20.40
CA LYS A 500 -55.88 -57.14 -20.97
C LYS A 500 -56.00 -55.61 -21.08
N GLU A 501 -57.17 -55.03 -20.84
CA GLU A 501 -57.37 -53.58 -20.67
C GLU A 501 -57.45 -53.20 -19.17
N PRO A 502 -57.10 -51.96 -18.78
CA PRO A 502 -57.15 -51.50 -17.39
C PRO A 502 -58.59 -51.47 -16.84
N ILE A 503 -58.97 -52.51 -16.08
CA ILE A 503 -60.36 -52.75 -15.64
C ILE A 503 -60.41 -53.09 -14.14
N LEU A 504 -61.41 -52.53 -13.48
CA LEU A 504 -61.64 -52.55 -12.04
C LEU A 504 -63.00 -53.17 -11.72
N ALA A 505 -63.04 -54.09 -10.76
CA ALA A 505 -64.27 -54.56 -10.12
C ALA A 505 -64.45 -53.93 -8.74
N ILE A 506 -65.64 -53.40 -8.48
CA ILE A 506 -66.05 -52.82 -7.20
C ILE A 506 -67.25 -53.61 -6.68
N ALA A 507 -67.12 -54.20 -5.49
CA ALA A 507 -68.21 -54.90 -4.80
C ALA A 507 -68.69 -54.07 -3.60
N ILE A 508 -70.01 -53.92 -3.49
CA ILE A 508 -70.69 -52.99 -2.57
C ILE A 508 -71.80 -53.75 -1.82
N PRO A 509 -71.66 -54.03 -0.51
CA PRO A 509 -72.75 -54.60 0.26
C PRO A 509 -73.90 -53.59 0.44
N SER A 510 -75.12 -54.10 0.37
CA SER A 510 -76.35 -53.35 0.69
C SER A 510 -76.64 -53.41 2.19
N SER A 511 -77.13 -52.30 2.76
CA SER A 511 -77.48 -52.19 4.17
C SER A 511 -78.81 -52.88 4.47
N GLY A 512 -78.80 -54.18 4.77
CA GLY A 512 -80.00 -54.95 5.10
C GLY A 512 -79.69 -56.35 5.66
N SER A 513 -80.72 -57.01 6.21
CA SER A 513 -80.60 -58.34 6.85
C SER A 513 -80.24 -59.47 5.89
N ASN A 514 -80.65 -59.35 4.63
CA ASN A 514 -80.22 -60.24 3.56
C ASN A 514 -79.11 -59.51 2.79
N SER A 515 -77.86 -59.91 3.01
CA SER A 515 -76.68 -59.26 2.41
C SER A 515 -76.64 -59.46 0.89
N LYS A 516 -77.32 -58.58 0.17
CA LYS A 516 -77.14 -58.40 -1.27
C LYS A 516 -75.89 -57.57 -1.54
N VAL A 517 -75.13 -57.94 -2.57
CA VAL A 517 -73.91 -57.24 -2.99
C VAL A 517 -74.09 -56.81 -4.43
N LEU A 518 -73.96 -55.50 -4.68
CA LEU A 518 -73.84 -54.96 -6.03
C LEU A 518 -72.38 -55.08 -6.45
N VAL A 519 -72.11 -55.77 -7.56
CA VAL A 519 -70.80 -55.80 -8.22
C VAL A 519 -70.87 -54.97 -9.49
N LEU A 520 -69.95 -54.02 -9.62
CA LEU A 520 -69.77 -53.16 -10.78
C LEU A 520 -68.40 -53.48 -11.38
N VAL A 521 -68.32 -53.74 -12.69
CA VAL A 521 -67.05 -53.77 -13.41
C VAL A 521 -67.00 -52.54 -14.31
N LEU A 522 -65.88 -51.82 -14.28
CA LEU A 522 -65.71 -50.55 -14.99
C LEU A 522 -64.29 -50.36 -15.54
N ARG A 523 -64.17 -49.52 -16.57
CA ARG A 523 -62.89 -49.08 -17.12
C ARG A 523 -62.15 -48.17 -16.13
N LEU A 524 -60.86 -48.39 -15.97
CA LEU A 524 -60.00 -47.61 -15.09
C LEU A 524 -59.44 -46.34 -15.76
N GLU A 525 -59.70 -46.13 -17.05
CA GLU A 525 -59.10 -45.07 -17.87
C GLU A 525 -59.25 -43.66 -17.28
N LYS A 526 -60.45 -43.30 -16.78
CA LYS A 526 -60.71 -42.04 -16.06
C LYS A 526 -59.78 -41.82 -14.84
N PHE A 527 -59.27 -42.90 -14.26
CA PHE A 527 -58.44 -42.91 -13.04
C PHE A 527 -56.94 -42.97 -13.35
N LEU A 528 -56.52 -43.65 -14.43
CA LEU A 528 -55.10 -43.81 -14.78
C LEU A 528 -54.35 -42.48 -14.90
N ASN A 529 -55.02 -41.41 -15.34
CA ASN A 529 -54.45 -40.06 -15.43
C ASN A 529 -54.01 -39.50 -14.06
N ALA A 530 -54.55 -39.98 -12.94
CA ALA A 530 -54.11 -39.65 -11.59
C ALA A 530 -52.90 -40.48 -11.10
N PHE A 531 -52.56 -41.58 -11.80
CA PHE A 531 -51.48 -42.51 -11.48
C PHE A 531 -50.34 -42.47 -12.51
N GLN A 532 -50.37 -41.51 -13.45
CA GLN A 532 -49.21 -41.19 -14.29
C GLN A 532 -48.03 -40.75 -13.42
N LYS A 533 -46.83 -41.22 -13.77
CA LYS A 533 -45.60 -40.95 -13.02
C LYS A 533 -45.28 -39.44 -13.04
N GLN A 534 -45.32 -38.79 -11.87
CA GLN A 534 -45.10 -37.35 -11.76
C GLN A 534 -43.68 -37.04 -11.30
N ASP A 535 -42.88 -36.47 -12.20
CA ASP A 535 -41.52 -35.97 -11.94
C ASP A 535 -40.61 -37.05 -11.30
N ILE A 536 -40.42 -37.00 -9.98
CA ILE A 536 -39.62 -37.96 -9.21
C ILE A 536 -40.43 -39.06 -8.49
N SER A 537 -41.77 -38.97 -8.49
CA SER A 537 -42.68 -39.84 -7.74
C SER A 537 -43.36 -40.93 -8.59
N GLU A 538 -43.57 -42.10 -7.99
CA GLU A 538 -44.34 -43.20 -8.55
C GLU A 538 -45.59 -43.44 -7.70
N ILE A 539 -46.77 -43.29 -8.32
CA ILE A 539 -48.06 -43.15 -7.62
C ILE A 539 -48.98 -44.29 -8.03
N PHE A 540 -49.62 -44.94 -7.06
CA PHE A 540 -50.45 -46.11 -7.30
C PHE A 540 -51.59 -46.28 -6.28
N LEU A 541 -52.56 -47.13 -6.61
CA LEU A 541 -53.68 -47.49 -5.73
C LEU A 541 -53.56 -48.96 -5.34
N VAL A 542 -53.60 -49.25 -4.05
CA VAL A 542 -53.69 -50.62 -3.50
C VAL A 542 -54.98 -50.80 -2.70
N ASN A 543 -55.49 -52.03 -2.63
CA ASN A 543 -56.58 -52.40 -1.70
C ASN A 543 -56.03 -52.73 -0.29
N GLY A 544 -56.92 -53.05 0.65
CA GLY A 544 -56.55 -53.43 2.02
C GLY A 544 -55.77 -54.75 2.17
N GLU A 545 -55.59 -55.52 1.10
CA GLU A 545 -54.76 -56.73 1.02
C GLU A 545 -53.45 -56.48 0.25
N GLY A 546 -53.19 -55.23 -0.15
CA GLY A 546 -52.01 -54.80 -0.88
C GLY A 546 -51.99 -55.14 -2.37
N ASP A 547 -53.09 -55.63 -2.94
CA ASP A 547 -53.20 -55.90 -4.39
C ASP A 547 -53.19 -54.57 -5.16
N LEU A 548 -52.46 -54.53 -6.28
CA LEU A 548 -52.36 -53.36 -7.14
C LEU A 548 -53.65 -53.18 -7.95
N ILE A 549 -54.34 -52.06 -7.70
CA ILE A 549 -55.62 -51.69 -8.30
C ILE A 549 -55.45 -50.69 -9.46
N ALA A 550 -54.56 -49.70 -9.31
CA ALA A 550 -54.26 -48.72 -10.36
C ALA A 550 -52.78 -48.32 -10.38
N HIS A 551 -52.23 -48.24 -11.59
CA HIS A 551 -50.82 -47.96 -11.87
C HIS A 551 -50.68 -47.46 -13.31
N SER A 552 -49.64 -46.69 -13.65
CA SER A 552 -49.43 -46.19 -15.02
C SER A 552 -48.74 -47.17 -15.98
N ASP A 553 -47.92 -48.11 -15.48
CA ASP A 553 -47.49 -49.28 -16.27
C ASP A 553 -48.60 -50.35 -16.31
N PRO A 554 -49.18 -50.64 -17.49
CA PRO A 554 -50.22 -51.67 -17.63
C PRO A 554 -49.69 -53.10 -17.39
N LYS A 555 -48.37 -53.35 -17.51
CA LYS A 555 -47.80 -54.68 -17.26
C LYS A 555 -47.94 -55.10 -15.79
N LEU A 556 -47.77 -54.15 -14.86
CA LEU A 556 -47.93 -54.39 -13.42
C LEU A 556 -49.41 -54.64 -13.04
N LEU A 557 -50.35 -54.04 -13.79
CA LEU A 557 -51.78 -54.34 -13.67
C LEU A 557 -52.13 -55.73 -14.24
N GLN A 558 -51.58 -56.10 -15.40
CA GLN A 558 -51.82 -57.40 -16.04
C GLN A 558 -51.14 -58.60 -15.34
N SER A 559 -50.19 -58.35 -14.43
CA SER A 559 -49.49 -59.40 -13.66
C SER A 559 -50.09 -59.66 -12.27
N ASN A 560 -51.22 -59.02 -11.93
CA ASN A 560 -51.88 -59.12 -10.62
C ASN A 560 -50.90 -58.91 -9.44
N THR A 561 -50.08 -57.86 -9.56
CA THR A 561 -49.01 -57.54 -8.61
C THR A 561 -49.57 -57.25 -7.21
N ASN A 562 -48.98 -57.84 -6.17
CA ASN A 562 -49.28 -57.52 -4.77
C ASN A 562 -48.06 -56.85 -4.10
N PHE A 563 -48.30 -55.70 -3.48
CA PHE A 563 -47.29 -54.82 -2.88
C PHE A 563 -47.22 -54.87 -1.34
N MET A 564 -47.81 -55.87 -0.66
CA MET A 564 -47.66 -56.05 0.80
C MET A 564 -46.20 -56.13 1.27
N ASN A 565 -45.28 -56.52 0.38
CA ASN A 565 -43.84 -56.57 0.64
C ASN A 565 -43.15 -55.19 0.63
N LEU A 566 -43.85 -54.10 0.29
CA LEU A 566 -43.33 -52.74 0.40
C LEU A 566 -43.62 -52.20 1.81
N PRO A 567 -42.61 -51.72 2.57
CA PRO A 567 -42.81 -51.22 3.94
C PRO A 567 -43.87 -50.12 4.08
N ILE A 568 -44.08 -49.29 3.05
CA ILE A 568 -45.15 -48.28 3.03
C ILE A 568 -46.56 -48.89 2.98
N VAL A 569 -46.75 -50.00 2.25
CA VAL A 569 -48.04 -50.72 2.16
C VAL A 569 -48.26 -51.56 3.42
N GLU A 570 -47.21 -52.18 3.97
CA GLU A 570 -47.28 -52.85 5.26
C GLU A 570 -47.64 -51.87 6.39
N SER A 571 -47.02 -50.69 6.41
CA SER A 571 -47.34 -49.59 7.33
C SER A 571 -48.78 -49.09 7.15
N MET A 572 -49.24 -48.95 5.90
CA MET A 572 -50.62 -48.60 5.56
C MET A 572 -51.62 -49.60 6.13
N VAL A 573 -51.43 -50.91 5.96
CA VAL A 573 -52.38 -51.90 6.50
C VAL A 573 -52.37 -51.90 8.04
N LYS A 574 -51.19 -51.77 8.66
CA LYS A 574 -51.04 -51.83 10.13
C LYS A 574 -51.43 -50.56 10.89
N SER A 575 -51.31 -49.38 10.28
CA SER A 575 -51.56 -48.10 10.95
C SER A 575 -53.06 -47.76 11.01
N SER A 576 -53.50 -47.18 12.13
CA SER A 576 -54.83 -46.57 12.27
C SER A 576 -54.96 -45.20 11.58
N GLU A 577 -53.85 -44.58 11.19
CA GLU A 577 -53.85 -43.25 10.56
C GLU A 577 -54.33 -43.34 9.10
N ASN A 578 -55.21 -42.41 8.73
CA ASN A 578 -55.67 -42.27 7.34
C ASN A 578 -54.57 -41.78 6.40
N THR A 579 -53.60 -41.03 6.91
CA THR A 579 -52.49 -40.47 6.15
C THR A 579 -51.21 -40.66 6.95
N LYS A 580 -50.15 -41.16 6.33
CA LYS A 580 -48.82 -41.27 6.94
C LYS A 580 -47.73 -41.13 5.88
N GLN A 581 -46.53 -40.78 6.33
CA GLN A 581 -45.30 -40.86 5.57
C GLN A 581 -44.24 -41.58 6.41
N ILE A 582 -43.40 -42.37 5.75
CA ILE A 582 -42.22 -43.01 6.34
C ILE A 582 -41.03 -42.93 5.37
N GLU A 583 -39.83 -42.83 5.94
CA GLU A 583 -38.61 -43.29 5.26
C GLU A 583 -38.46 -44.79 5.48
N TYR A 584 -38.04 -45.53 4.45
CA TYR A 584 -37.66 -46.93 4.57
C TYR A 584 -36.53 -47.26 3.58
N LYS A 585 -35.90 -48.43 3.75
CA LYS A 585 -34.97 -48.99 2.77
C LYS A 585 -35.58 -50.22 2.11
N ASP A 586 -35.32 -50.39 0.83
CA ASP A 586 -35.72 -51.59 0.09
C ASP A 586 -34.79 -52.78 0.37
N LYS A 587 -35.01 -53.91 -0.33
CA LYS A 587 -34.22 -55.14 -0.17
C LYS A 587 -32.79 -55.03 -0.73
N GLU A 588 -32.50 -54.00 -1.51
CA GLU A 588 -31.17 -53.72 -2.08
C GLU A 588 -30.40 -52.69 -1.22
N GLY A 589 -31.09 -52.01 -0.30
CA GLY A 589 -30.55 -51.01 0.62
C GLY A 589 -30.74 -49.56 0.16
N ASN A 590 -31.41 -49.32 -0.98
CA ASN A 590 -31.74 -47.96 -1.41
C ASN A 590 -32.80 -47.37 -0.48
N ALA A 591 -32.70 -46.08 -0.16
CA ALA A 591 -33.68 -45.39 0.66
C ALA A 591 -34.82 -44.77 -0.16
N TRP A 592 -36.03 -44.80 0.41
CA TRP A 592 -37.27 -44.37 -0.21
C TRP A 592 -38.14 -43.62 0.80
N PHE A 593 -38.77 -42.54 0.35
CA PHE A 593 -39.83 -41.85 1.05
C PHE A 593 -41.18 -42.32 0.51
N GLY A 594 -41.92 -43.07 1.33
CA GLY A 594 -43.28 -43.50 1.02
C GLY A 594 -44.31 -42.64 1.75
N SER A 595 -45.35 -42.19 1.06
CA SER A 595 -46.55 -41.58 1.66
C SER A 595 -47.81 -42.32 1.22
N TYR A 596 -48.86 -42.29 2.02
CA TYR A 596 -50.18 -42.83 1.63
C TYR A 596 -51.34 -41.96 2.13
N GLN A 597 -52.48 -42.05 1.43
CA GLN A 597 -53.79 -41.52 1.83
C GLN A 597 -54.87 -42.60 1.65
N LYS A 598 -55.40 -43.12 2.77
CA LYS A 598 -56.51 -44.06 2.80
C LYS A 598 -57.79 -43.40 2.30
N LEU A 599 -58.53 -44.12 1.46
CA LEU A 599 -59.80 -43.67 0.88
C LEU A 599 -60.98 -43.90 1.84
N GLY A 600 -60.90 -44.95 2.67
CA GLY A 600 -61.98 -45.35 3.58
C GLY A 600 -63.02 -46.28 2.93
N PHE A 601 -62.67 -46.92 1.81
CA PHE A 601 -63.46 -47.95 1.14
C PHE A 601 -62.52 -49.10 0.70
N GLY A 602 -62.92 -50.36 0.88
CA GLY A 602 -62.11 -51.53 0.49
C GLY A 602 -60.73 -51.64 1.16
N GLY A 603 -60.52 -50.94 2.28
CA GLY A 603 -59.20 -50.77 2.91
C GLY A 603 -58.17 -50.00 2.08
N ALA A 604 -58.58 -49.44 0.94
CA ALA A 604 -57.69 -48.95 -0.11
C ALA A 604 -57.05 -47.59 0.20
N ALA A 605 -55.87 -47.35 -0.38
CA ALA A 605 -55.17 -46.07 -0.33
C ALA A 605 -54.45 -45.74 -1.63
N VAL A 606 -54.38 -44.44 -1.94
CA VAL A 606 -53.38 -43.91 -2.87
C VAL A 606 -52.04 -43.89 -2.13
N VAL A 607 -51.00 -44.43 -2.75
CA VAL A 607 -49.63 -44.51 -2.25
C VAL A 607 -48.70 -43.80 -3.24
N SER A 608 -47.71 -43.08 -2.74
CA SER A 608 -46.64 -42.47 -3.53
C SER A 608 -45.29 -42.87 -2.96
N ILE A 609 -44.36 -43.28 -3.83
CA ILE A 609 -42.97 -43.59 -3.46
C ILE A 609 -42.00 -42.71 -4.24
N VAL A 610 -41.00 -42.18 -3.53
CA VAL A 610 -39.93 -41.33 -4.09
C VAL A 610 -38.58 -41.85 -3.59
N PRO A 611 -37.61 -42.19 -4.46
CA PRO A 611 -36.30 -42.65 -4.02
C PRO A 611 -35.43 -41.46 -3.58
N GLU A 612 -34.67 -41.64 -2.49
CA GLU A 612 -33.84 -40.59 -1.86
C GLU A 612 -32.90 -39.92 -2.88
N ASN A 613 -32.26 -40.73 -3.73
CA ASN A 613 -31.27 -40.26 -4.68
C ASN A 613 -31.83 -39.27 -5.74
N LYS A 614 -33.14 -39.35 -6.05
CA LYS A 614 -33.84 -38.39 -6.92
C LYS A 614 -34.40 -37.22 -6.13
N ALA A 615 -34.99 -37.48 -4.95
CA ALA A 615 -35.44 -36.46 -4.01
C ALA A 615 -34.36 -35.39 -3.75
N PHE A 616 -33.11 -35.83 -3.62
CA PHE A 616 -31.96 -34.97 -3.35
C PHE A 616 -31.00 -34.77 -4.53
N GLU A 617 -31.34 -35.15 -5.77
CA GLU A 617 -30.43 -34.97 -6.91
C GLU A 617 -30.02 -33.49 -7.08
N ALA A 618 -30.98 -32.58 -6.94
CA ALA A 618 -30.73 -31.13 -6.95
C ALA A 618 -29.81 -30.69 -5.80
N VAL A 619 -30.01 -31.21 -4.59
CA VAL A 619 -29.18 -30.89 -3.42
C VAL A 619 -27.74 -31.39 -3.61
N TYR A 620 -27.56 -32.63 -4.06
CA TYR A 620 -26.23 -33.19 -4.34
C TYR A 620 -25.52 -32.46 -5.49
N LYS A 621 -26.26 -32.00 -6.51
CA LYS A 621 -25.73 -31.17 -7.61
C LYS A 621 -25.30 -29.78 -7.13
N ILE A 622 -26.10 -29.15 -6.26
CA ILE A 622 -25.76 -27.86 -5.62
C ILE A 622 -24.54 -28.01 -4.70
N GLN A 623 -24.48 -29.05 -3.85
CA GLN A 623 -23.32 -29.32 -2.98
C GLN A 623 -22.03 -29.51 -3.78
N LYS A 624 -22.04 -30.30 -4.86
CA LYS A 624 -20.89 -30.46 -5.76
C LYS A 624 -20.46 -29.14 -6.41
N THR A 625 -21.43 -28.29 -6.77
CA THR A 625 -21.18 -26.97 -7.37
C THR A 625 -20.57 -26.00 -6.35
N ASN A 626 -21.11 -25.95 -5.13
CA ASN A 626 -20.58 -25.14 -4.03
C ASN A 626 -19.15 -25.56 -3.65
N LEU A 627 -18.85 -26.86 -3.63
CA LEU A 627 -17.51 -27.37 -3.34
C LEU A 627 -16.49 -26.99 -4.44
N LEU A 628 -16.91 -27.00 -5.71
CA LEU A 628 -16.10 -26.53 -6.83
C LEU A 628 -15.84 -25.00 -6.74
N ILE A 629 -16.88 -24.22 -6.45
CA ILE A 629 -16.78 -22.76 -6.23
C ILE A 629 -15.85 -22.45 -5.04
N MET A 630 -15.93 -23.21 -3.94
CA MET A 630 -15.04 -23.10 -2.78
C MET A 630 -13.56 -23.31 -3.20
N GLY A 631 -13.28 -24.34 -3.99
CA GLY A 631 -11.93 -24.61 -4.49
C GLY A 631 -11.38 -23.48 -5.36
N ILE A 632 -12.19 -22.93 -6.28
CA ILE A 632 -11.79 -21.79 -7.12
C ILE A 632 -11.56 -20.53 -6.27
N ALA A 633 -12.47 -20.21 -5.35
CA ALA A 633 -12.38 -19.04 -4.49
C ALA A 633 -11.15 -19.10 -3.58
N LEU A 634 -10.84 -20.27 -3.01
CA LEU A 634 -9.66 -20.48 -2.17
C LEU A 634 -8.37 -20.33 -2.98
N CYS A 635 -8.29 -20.93 -4.18
CA CYS A 635 -7.14 -20.74 -5.08
C CYS A 635 -6.93 -19.27 -5.46
N LEU A 636 -8.01 -18.54 -5.79
CA LEU A 636 -7.96 -17.12 -6.10
C LEU A 636 -7.45 -16.30 -4.89
N ALA A 637 -7.97 -16.58 -3.70
CA ALA A 637 -7.54 -15.92 -2.47
C ALA A 637 -6.05 -16.15 -2.17
N LEU A 638 -5.55 -17.39 -2.31
CA LEU A 638 -4.12 -17.69 -2.13
C LEU A 638 -3.23 -16.92 -3.12
N ILE A 639 -3.66 -16.78 -4.38
CA ILE A 639 -2.93 -15.99 -5.39
C ILE A 639 -2.89 -14.50 -4.99
N ILE A 640 -4.04 -13.92 -4.62
CA ILE A 640 -4.13 -12.51 -4.20
C ILE A 640 -3.24 -12.24 -2.98
N VAL A 641 -3.28 -13.09 -1.96
CA VAL A 641 -2.47 -12.98 -0.75
C VAL A 641 -0.97 -13.08 -1.05
N PHE A 642 -0.57 -14.00 -1.95
CA PHE A 642 0.83 -14.15 -2.38
C PHE A 642 1.37 -12.87 -3.04
N PHE A 643 0.59 -12.24 -3.94
CA PHE A 643 0.97 -10.97 -4.56
C PHE A 643 1.02 -9.83 -3.53
N PHE A 644 -0.01 -9.68 -2.69
CA PHE A 644 -0.09 -8.61 -1.69
C PHE A 644 1.07 -8.66 -0.68
N ALA A 645 1.37 -9.85 -0.14
CA ALA A 645 2.47 -10.04 0.81
C ALA A 645 3.86 -9.79 0.16
N LYS A 646 3.98 -10.03 -1.15
CA LYS A 646 5.20 -9.75 -1.94
C LYS A 646 5.39 -8.25 -2.20
N THR A 647 4.31 -7.48 -2.36
CA THR A 647 4.36 -6.02 -2.50
C THR A 647 4.89 -5.36 -1.22
N ILE A 648 4.39 -5.75 -0.04
CA ILE A 648 4.80 -5.14 1.25
C ILE A 648 6.21 -5.61 1.67
N THR A 649 6.52 -6.91 1.55
CA THR A 649 7.78 -7.45 2.12
C THR A 649 9.03 -6.96 1.35
N LYS A 650 8.92 -6.68 0.04
CA LYS A 650 10.09 -6.32 -0.78
C LYS A 650 10.71 -4.95 -0.41
N PRO A 651 9.96 -3.83 -0.37
CA PRO A 651 10.52 -2.54 0.04
C PRO A 651 11.12 -2.57 1.46
N VAL A 652 10.45 -3.21 2.41
CA VAL A 652 10.94 -3.33 3.80
C VAL A 652 12.27 -4.09 3.88
N LEU A 653 12.46 -5.15 3.09
CA LEU A 653 13.76 -5.85 3.01
C LEU A 653 14.84 -5.04 2.29
N ASN A 654 14.48 -4.18 1.34
CA ASN A 654 15.42 -3.27 0.68
C ASN A 654 15.89 -2.17 1.65
N LEU A 655 14.97 -1.58 2.42
CA LEU A 655 15.27 -0.61 3.47
C LEU A 655 16.18 -1.22 4.54
N LEU A 656 15.88 -2.42 5.04
CA LEU A 656 16.74 -3.10 6.04
C LEU A 656 18.18 -3.30 5.55
N ARG A 657 18.37 -3.65 4.26
CA ARG A 657 19.70 -3.75 3.65
C ARG A 657 20.37 -2.38 3.57
N ALA A 658 19.67 -1.37 3.07
CA ALA A 658 20.19 -0.01 2.96
C ALA A 658 20.60 0.58 4.33
N THR A 659 19.84 0.34 5.40
CA THR A 659 20.22 0.71 6.77
C THR A 659 21.51 0.02 7.22
N THR A 660 21.74 -1.22 6.77
CA THR A 660 22.98 -1.95 7.06
C THR A 660 24.18 -1.34 6.32
N GLU A 661 24.01 -0.89 5.09
CA GLU A 661 25.03 -0.15 4.32
C GLU A 661 25.40 1.19 4.99
N ILE A 662 24.40 1.98 5.45
CA ILE A 662 24.65 3.22 6.22
C ILE A 662 25.46 2.93 7.48
N ALA A 663 25.11 1.87 8.22
CA ALA A 663 25.81 1.48 9.45
C ALA A 663 27.26 1.05 9.21
N GLN A 664 27.64 0.76 7.96
CA GLN A 664 29.01 0.46 7.53
C GLN A 664 29.70 1.68 6.88
N GLY A 665 29.09 2.87 6.92
CA GLY A 665 29.61 4.11 6.33
C GLY A 665 29.30 4.29 4.84
N ASN A 666 28.57 3.37 4.20
CA ASN A 666 28.21 3.48 2.79
C ASN A 666 26.91 4.29 2.61
N PHE A 667 27.04 5.61 2.55
CA PHE A 667 25.89 6.53 2.35
C PHE A 667 25.37 6.56 0.90
N LYS A 668 26.07 5.95 -0.08
CA LYS A 668 25.76 6.03 -1.53
C LYS A 668 24.73 4.97 -1.98
N ILE A 669 23.59 4.97 -1.31
CA ILE A 669 22.51 4.00 -1.52
C ILE A 669 21.78 4.24 -2.84
N LYS A 670 21.46 3.17 -3.56
CA LYS A 670 20.61 3.18 -4.77
C LYS A 670 19.31 2.42 -4.53
N ILE A 671 18.39 3.06 -3.82
CA ILE A 671 16.99 2.62 -3.71
C ILE A 671 16.07 3.74 -4.19
N SER A 672 14.84 3.38 -4.56
CA SER A 672 13.76 4.30 -4.88
C SER A 672 12.47 3.78 -4.28
N SER A 673 11.49 4.66 -4.08
CA SER A 673 10.09 4.26 -3.92
C SER A 673 9.64 3.35 -5.08
N ILE A 674 8.89 2.31 -4.72
CA ILE A 674 8.28 1.32 -5.65
C ILE A 674 6.75 1.33 -5.47
N THR A 675 6.28 1.74 -4.30
CA THR A 675 4.88 1.84 -3.91
C THR A 675 4.52 3.30 -3.66
N ASN A 676 3.26 3.66 -3.90
CA ASN A 676 2.74 5.01 -3.64
C ASN A 676 1.92 5.00 -2.34
N ASP A 677 2.59 4.59 -1.26
CA ASP A 677 2.02 4.38 0.08
C ASP A 677 3.02 4.84 1.16
N GLU A 678 2.70 4.59 2.43
CA GLU A 678 3.55 4.98 3.57
C GLU A 678 4.95 4.35 3.51
N VAL A 679 5.09 3.20 2.85
CA VAL A 679 6.38 2.51 2.66
C VAL A 679 7.19 3.17 1.54
N GLY A 680 6.51 3.67 0.50
CA GLY A 680 7.09 4.55 -0.51
C GLY A 680 7.62 5.84 0.10
N LEU A 681 6.76 6.56 0.83
CA LEU A 681 7.12 7.82 1.51
C LEU A 681 8.27 7.65 2.51
N LEU A 682 8.26 6.55 3.29
CA LEU A 682 9.38 6.18 4.16
C LEU A 682 10.68 5.93 3.38
N THR A 683 10.59 5.37 2.16
CA THR A 683 11.75 5.16 1.29
C THR A 683 12.34 6.47 0.80
N ASP A 684 11.49 7.42 0.41
CA ASP A 684 11.94 8.73 -0.07
C ASP A 684 12.60 9.55 1.06
N TYR A 685 12.00 9.60 2.25
CA TYR A 685 12.61 10.24 3.43
C TYR A 685 13.93 9.57 3.84
N PHE A 686 14.04 8.25 3.70
CA PHE A 686 15.27 7.52 3.97
C PHE A 686 16.39 7.86 2.96
N VAL A 687 16.05 8.07 1.68
CA VAL A 687 16.99 8.53 0.65
C VAL A 687 17.47 9.96 0.95
N ASP A 688 16.56 10.88 1.30
CA ASP A 688 16.92 12.24 1.71
C ASP A 688 17.83 12.27 2.95
N MET A 689 17.54 11.44 3.95
CA MET A 689 18.41 11.25 5.12
C MET A 689 19.81 10.74 4.71
N SER A 690 19.86 9.73 3.83
CA SER A 690 21.12 9.14 3.35
C SER A 690 21.99 10.18 2.63
N LYS A 691 21.36 11.01 1.79
CA LYS A 691 22.03 12.13 1.10
C LYS A 691 22.54 13.19 2.08
N GLY A 692 21.75 13.54 3.11
CA GLY A 692 22.18 14.46 4.17
C GLY A 692 23.37 13.95 5.00
N LEU A 693 23.51 12.63 5.16
CA LEU A 693 24.69 12.00 5.76
C LEU A 693 25.90 12.07 4.80
N GLU A 694 25.72 11.77 3.51
CA GLU A 694 26.78 11.89 2.50
C GLU A 694 27.31 13.33 2.36
N GLU A 695 26.41 14.33 2.45
CA GLU A 695 26.77 15.75 2.43
C GLU A 695 27.55 16.18 3.67
N ARG A 696 27.17 15.69 4.87
CA ARG A 696 27.91 15.97 6.12
C ARG A 696 29.32 15.40 6.11
N GLU A 697 29.50 14.17 5.61
CA GLU A 697 30.84 13.55 5.55
C GLU A 697 31.75 14.29 4.56
N LYS A 698 31.21 14.75 3.42
CA LYS A 698 31.96 15.63 2.48
C LYS A 698 32.38 16.96 3.11
N VAL A 699 31.52 17.58 3.94
CA VAL A 699 31.87 18.83 4.66
C VAL A 699 32.99 18.58 5.67
N LYS A 700 32.95 17.46 6.41
CA LYS A 700 34.00 17.03 7.33
C LYS A 700 35.34 16.79 6.62
N ASP A 701 35.34 16.06 5.50
CA ASP A 701 36.53 15.82 4.68
C ASP A 701 37.10 17.11 4.05
N ALA A 702 36.23 18.07 3.69
CA ALA A 702 36.65 19.36 3.17
C ALA A 702 37.29 20.24 4.26
N LEU A 703 36.65 20.34 5.44
CA LEU A 703 37.18 21.10 6.58
C LEU A 703 38.55 20.60 7.04
N GLY A 704 38.78 19.27 7.02
CA GLY A 704 40.07 18.65 7.32
C GLY A 704 41.24 19.02 6.41
N ARG A 705 41.01 19.84 5.36
CA ARG A 705 42.06 20.43 4.51
C ARG A 705 42.40 21.88 4.86
N PHE A 706 41.56 22.57 5.63
CA PHE A 706 41.70 23.99 5.97
C PHE A 706 42.11 24.24 7.42
N VAL A 707 42.03 23.22 8.28
CA VAL A 707 42.54 23.23 9.66
C VAL A 707 43.45 22.03 9.87
N ASN A 708 44.53 22.21 10.65
CA ASN A 708 45.38 21.10 11.06
C ASN A 708 44.53 20.03 11.78
N LYS A 709 44.73 18.76 11.42
CA LYS A 709 44.00 17.61 11.95
C LYS A 709 43.94 17.59 13.48
N GLU A 710 45.03 17.94 14.17
CA GLU A 710 45.05 17.93 15.64
C GLU A 710 44.11 19.00 16.23
N ILE A 711 44.12 20.21 15.65
CA ILE A 711 43.18 21.28 16.02
C ILE A 711 41.73 20.89 15.69
N ALA A 712 41.50 20.26 14.53
CA ALA A 712 40.18 19.78 14.14
C ALA A 712 39.63 18.72 15.11
N GLU A 713 40.47 17.81 15.59
CA GLU A 713 40.09 16.84 16.62
C GLU A 713 39.76 17.52 17.96
N MET A 714 40.52 18.53 18.39
CA MET A 714 40.23 19.29 19.62
C MET A 714 38.92 20.10 19.51
N VAL A 715 38.63 20.70 18.34
CA VAL A 715 37.33 21.34 18.05
C VAL A 715 36.19 20.34 18.20
N LEU A 716 36.29 19.17 17.55
CA LEU A 716 35.23 18.16 17.57
C LEU A 716 34.94 17.62 18.98
N LYS A 717 35.98 17.47 19.82
CA LYS A 717 35.84 17.03 21.22
C LYS A 717 35.36 18.13 22.18
N HIS A 718 35.20 19.37 21.70
CA HIS A 718 34.90 20.55 22.53
C HIS A 718 35.99 20.84 23.58
N GLU A 719 37.25 20.48 23.29
CA GLU A 719 38.42 20.68 24.17
C GLU A 719 39.00 22.10 24.09
N LEU A 720 38.49 22.94 23.18
CA LEU A 720 38.94 24.33 22.99
C LEU A 720 37.98 25.34 23.61
N THR A 721 38.44 26.03 24.64
CA THR A 721 37.77 27.20 25.22
C THR A 721 38.26 28.50 24.59
N LEU A 722 37.41 29.52 24.55
CA LEU A 722 37.78 30.89 24.17
C LEU A 722 38.86 31.45 25.11
N GLY A 723 39.93 32.03 24.53
CA GLY A 723 41.15 32.38 25.24
C GLY A 723 42.27 31.38 24.96
N GLY A 724 43.25 31.27 25.86
CA GLY A 724 44.38 30.36 25.69
C GLY A 724 45.13 30.04 26.97
N GLU A 725 45.82 28.90 26.95
CA GLU A 725 46.58 28.35 28.07
C GLU A 725 48.03 28.84 28.04
N ARG A 726 48.65 29.04 29.21
CA ARG A 726 50.08 29.36 29.27
C ARG A 726 50.89 28.07 29.14
N LYS A 727 51.59 27.91 28.01
CA LYS A 727 52.42 26.74 27.70
C LYS A 727 53.87 27.16 27.43
N MET A 728 54.80 26.23 27.66
CA MET A 728 56.14 26.31 27.09
C MET A 728 56.10 25.69 25.70
N CYS A 729 56.53 26.44 24.68
CA CYS A 729 56.54 25.98 23.30
C CYS A 729 57.90 26.25 22.67
N ALA A 730 58.30 25.42 21.71
CA ALA A 730 59.29 25.83 20.72
C ALA A 730 58.57 26.61 19.62
N ILE A 731 59.06 27.81 19.30
CA ILE A 731 58.54 28.66 18.23
C ILE A 731 59.60 28.77 17.15
N PHE A 732 59.18 28.55 15.91
CA PHE A 732 59.99 28.62 14.71
C PHE A 732 59.44 29.69 13.78
N PHE A 733 60.33 30.48 13.20
CA PHE A 733 60.09 31.26 12.00
C PHE A 733 61.09 30.87 10.92
N SER A 734 60.67 30.83 9.66
CA SER A 734 61.58 30.91 8.52
C SER A 734 61.11 31.91 7.48
N ASP A 735 62.05 32.50 6.73
CA ASP A 735 61.81 33.47 5.66
C ASP A 735 62.66 33.11 4.42
N ILE A 736 62.18 33.38 3.20
CA ILE A 736 62.94 33.04 1.98
C ILE A 736 63.88 34.19 1.62
N ARG A 737 65.20 33.92 1.67
CA ARG A 737 66.25 34.89 1.39
C ARG A 737 66.07 35.50 0.00
N SER A 738 65.88 36.82 -0.03
CA SER A 738 65.70 37.63 -1.25
C SER A 738 64.42 37.31 -2.04
N PHE A 739 63.37 36.79 -1.40
CA PHE A 739 62.09 36.45 -2.05
C PHE A 739 61.50 37.58 -2.89
N THR A 740 61.54 38.84 -2.43
CA THR A 740 61.05 39.99 -3.20
C THR A 740 61.66 40.00 -4.61
N SER A 741 62.98 39.91 -4.71
CA SER A 741 63.74 39.89 -5.97
C SER A 741 63.71 38.54 -6.73
N ILE A 742 62.98 37.56 -6.22
CA ILE A 742 62.55 36.34 -6.92
C ILE A 742 61.15 36.54 -7.48
N SER A 743 60.21 37.01 -6.65
CA SER A 743 58.82 37.29 -7.03
C SER A 743 58.70 38.36 -8.14
N GLU A 744 59.56 39.38 -8.14
CA GLU A 744 59.67 40.40 -9.19
C GLU A 744 60.04 39.85 -10.59
N LYS A 745 60.47 38.58 -10.70
CA LYS A 745 60.94 37.95 -11.94
C LYS A 745 60.05 36.81 -12.44
N LEU A 746 59.05 36.42 -11.67
CA LEU A 746 58.12 35.32 -11.96
C LEU A 746 56.72 35.90 -12.24
N GLN A 747 55.88 35.19 -13.01
CA GLN A 747 54.46 35.56 -13.09
C GLN A 747 53.74 35.24 -11.76
N PRO A 748 52.64 35.92 -11.40
CA PRO A 748 51.93 35.68 -10.15
C PRO A 748 51.52 34.21 -9.95
N GLU A 749 51.12 33.53 -11.02
CA GLU A 749 50.78 32.10 -11.03
C GLU A 749 52.00 31.22 -10.75
N GLU A 750 53.17 31.58 -11.31
CA GLU A 750 54.44 30.89 -11.07
C GLU A 750 54.94 31.09 -9.64
N VAL A 751 54.72 32.27 -9.04
CA VAL A 751 54.99 32.52 -7.62
C VAL A 751 54.08 31.68 -6.73
N VAL A 752 52.80 31.56 -7.05
CA VAL A 752 51.85 30.74 -6.28
C VAL A 752 52.14 29.25 -6.43
N GLU A 753 52.49 28.75 -7.62
CA GLU A 753 52.95 27.36 -7.81
C GLU A 753 54.23 27.08 -7.01
N PHE A 754 55.23 27.96 -7.13
CA PHE A 754 56.50 27.87 -6.39
C PHE A 754 56.29 27.85 -4.87
N LEU A 755 55.47 28.76 -4.33
CA LEU A 755 55.17 28.81 -2.90
C LEU A 755 54.42 27.55 -2.46
N ASN A 756 53.43 27.07 -3.22
CA ASN A 756 52.73 25.84 -2.87
C ASN A 756 53.65 24.61 -2.89
N GLU A 757 54.56 24.47 -3.87
CA GLU A 757 55.59 23.41 -3.85
C GLU A 757 56.48 23.52 -2.58
N TYR A 758 57.03 24.71 -2.30
CA TYR A 758 57.92 24.94 -1.15
C TYR A 758 57.23 24.70 0.19
N MET A 759 56.05 25.30 0.40
CA MET A 759 55.29 25.20 1.63
C MET A 759 54.87 23.74 1.90
N THR A 760 54.58 22.95 0.87
CA THR A 760 54.25 21.51 1.02
C THR A 760 55.41 20.73 1.65
N GLU A 761 56.64 20.91 1.15
CA GLU A 761 57.83 20.23 1.68
C GLU A 761 58.16 20.69 3.12
N MET A 762 58.03 21.99 3.40
CA MET A 762 58.31 22.51 4.74
C MET A 762 57.24 22.08 5.76
N VAL A 763 55.95 22.11 5.40
CA VAL A 763 54.83 21.62 6.23
C VAL A 763 54.99 20.12 6.53
N HIS A 764 55.46 19.32 5.57
CA HIS A 764 55.78 17.91 5.81
C HIS A 764 56.86 17.78 6.91
N CYS A 765 57.94 18.55 6.86
CA CYS A 765 58.99 18.54 7.89
C CYS A 765 58.50 18.96 9.28
N VAL A 766 57.56 19.91 9.36
CA VAL A 766 56.89 20.28 10.63
C VAL A 766 56.06 19.12 11.16
N ASN A 767 55.19 18.54 10.34
CA ASN A 767 54.25 17.50 10.77
C ASN A 767 54.95 16.19 11.18
N GLU A 768 55.98 15.75 10.44
CA GLU A 768 56.76 14.55 10.77
C GLU A 768 57.52 14.67 12.10
N THR A 769 57.80 15.90 12.54
CA THR A 769 58.41 16.18 13.85
C THR A 769 57.39 16.57 14.93
N HIS A 770 56.09 16.33 14.71
CA HIS A 770 55.00 16.65 15.63
C HIS A 770 54.85 18.15 15.95
N GLY A 771 55.24 19.01 15.02
CA GLY A 771 54.94 20.43 15.06
C GLY A 771 53.60 20.77 14.38
N ILE A 772 53.16 22.01 14.56
CA ILE A 772 51.99 22.60 13.91
C ILE A 772 52.43 23.91 13.27
N VAL A 773 52.21 24.06 11.96
CA VAL A 773 52.24 25.37 11.30
C VAL A 773 51.04 26.18 11.79
N ASP A 774 51.32 27.34 12.39
CA ASP A 774 50.32 28.29 12.90
C ASP A 774 49.78 29.12 11.73
N LYS A 775 50.68 29.76 10.96
CA LYS A 775 50.33 30.51 9.74
C LYS A 775 51.51 30.74 8.81
N PHE A 776 51.17 31.02 7.56
CA PHE A 776 52.07 31.59 6.56
C PHE A 776 51.94 33.13 6.57
N ILE A 777 53.04 33.83 6.40
CA ILE A 777 53.12 35.29 6.43
C ILE A 777 53.85 35.76 5.17
N GLY A 778 53.17 35.67 4.03
CA GLY A 778 53.82 35.76 2.71
C GLY A 778 54.57 34.47 2.41
N ASP A 779 55.87 34.58 2.11
CA ASP A 779 56.81 33.47 1.97
C ASP A 779 57.33 32.92 3.31
N ALA A 780 57.13 33.66 4.42
CA ALA A 780 57.53 33.22 5.74
C ALA A 780 56.60 32.16 6.34
N ILE A 781 57.17 31.25 7.14
CA ILE A 781 56.44 30.18 7.86
C ILE A 781 56.58 30.41 9.37
N MET A 782 55.46 30.41 10.09
CA MET A 782 55.44 30.33 11.54
C MET A 782 54.97 28.95 11.99
N ALA A 783 55.79 28.24 12.76
CA ALA A 783 55.49 26.90 13.27
C ALA A 783 55.78 26.77 14.77
N THR A 784 55.12 25.82 15.42
CA THR A 784 55.21 25.60 16.87
C THR A 784 55.23 24.13 17.23
N TRP A 785 55.98 23.79 18.27
CA TRP A 785 55.91 22.50 18.96
C TRP A 785 55.48 22.75 20.41
N GLY A 786 54.63 21.89 20.94
CA GLY A 786 54.08 22.00 22.29
C GLY A 786 52.77 22.77 22.46
N ALA A 787 52.33 23.52 21.43
CA ALA A 787 51.20 24.45 21.53
C ALA A 787 49.84 23.76 21.71
N ALA A 788 49.43 22.90 20.77
CA ALA A 788 48.21 22.11 20.92
C ALA A 788 48.45 20.98 21.94
N LYS A 789 49.44 20.13 21.65
CA LYS A 789 49.83 18.97 22.44
C LYS A 789 51.29 19.14 22.88
N THR A 790 51.53 19.09 24.19
CA THR A 790 52.84 19.29 24.81
C THR A 790 53.58 17.97 25.03
N SER A 791 54.90 17.99 24.88
CA SER A 791 55.79 16.84 24.96
C SER A 791 57.16 17.23 25.51
N ASP A 792 57.79 16.35 26.29
CA ASP A 792 59.15 16.57 26.86
C ASP A 792 60.27 16.70 25.79
N ARG A 793 59.92 16.59 24.50
CA ARG A 793 60.83 16.71 23.35
C ARG A 793 60.51 17.86 22.40
N ASP A 794 59.60 18.77 22.74
CA ASP A 794 59.17 19.83 21.81
C ASP A 794 60.34 20.68 21.27
N ALA A 795 61.37 20.95 22.08
CA ALA A 795 62.59 21.62 21.64
C ALA A 795 63.48 20.74 20.73
N GLU A 796 63.68 19.45 21.05
CA GLU A 796 64.45 18.49 20.24
C GLU A 796 63.81 18.32 18.85
N ASN A 797 62.48 18.20 18.85
CA ASN A 797 61.64 18.08 17.67
C ASN A 797 61.74 19.31 16.78
N ALA A 798 61.69 20.52 17.33
CA ALA A 798 61.80 21.76 16.55
C ALA A 798 63.16 21.92 15.84
N VAL A 799 64.27 21.62 16.53
CA VAL A 799 65.61 21.64 15.90
C VAL A 799 65.75 20.53 14.86
N THR A 800 65.20 19.34 15.13
CA THR A 800 65.14 18.24 14.15
C THR A 800 64.31 18.63 12.93
N GLY A 801 63.20 19.34 13.11
CA GLY A 801 62.34 19.86 12.05
C GLY A 801 63.07 20.87 11.18
N ALA A 802 63.79 21.82 11.77
CA ALA A 802 64.62 22.78 11.04
C ALA A 802 65.75 22.10 10.23
N LEU A 803 66.38 21.06 10.79
CA LEU A 803 67.38 20.26 10.07
C LEU A 803 66.76 19.42 8.94
N MET A 804 65.53 18.91 9.13
CA MET A 804 64.78 18.24 8.07
C MET A 804 64.40 19.22 6.95
N MET A 805 64.01 20.46 7.28
CA MET A 805 63.75 21.53 6.31
C MET A 805 64.99 21.89 5.51
N ARG A 806 66.18 22.01 6.13
CA ARG A 806 67.45 22.20 5.41
C ARG A 806 67.66 21.10 4.37
N GLU A 807 67.52 19.83 4.76
CA GLU A 807 67.71 18.70 3.84
C GLU A 807 66.60 18.58 2.78
N ALA A 808 65.35 18.95 3.11
CA ALA A 808 64.27 19.08 2.14
C ALA A 808 64.56 20.19 1.13
N LEU A 809 65.03 21.36 1.58
CA LEU A 809 65.41 22.49 0.72
C LEU A 809 66.59 22.15 -0.20
N ILE A 810 67.62 21.45 0.32
CA ILE A 810 68.74 20.94 -0.48
C ILE A 810 68.25 19.97 -1.57
N LYS A 811 67.22 19.15 -1.30
CA LYS A 811 66.60 18.27 -2.31
C LYS A 811 65.72 19.05 -3.29
N PHE A 812 64.90 19.97 -2.80
CA PHE A 812 64.00 20.85 -3.55
C PHE A 812 64.74 21.71 -4.58
N ASN A 813 65.97 22.12 -4.27
CA ASN A 813 66.86 22.84 -5.16
C ASN A 813 67.55 21.95 -6.23
N ARG A 814 67.49 20.61 -6.16
CA ARG A 814 68.08 19.73 -7.18
C ARG A 814 67.28 19.81 -8.47
N GLY A 815 67.86 20.40 -9.50
CA GLY A 815 67.17 20.71 -10.76
C GLY A 815 66.54 22.11 -10.82
N ARG A 816 66.70 22.91 -9.75
CA ARG A 816 66.50 24.37 -9.80
C ARG A 816 67.80 25.05 -10.27
N GLY A 817 67.69 26.30 -10.74
CA GLY A 817 68.77 27.09 -11.31
C GLY A 817 68.44 27.78 -12.65
N SER A 818 67.20 27.70 -13.13
CA SER A 818 66.73 28.44 -14.31
C SER A 818 65.94 29.69 -13.89
N GLU A 819 65.72 30.63 -14.81
CA GLU A 819 64.97 31.87 -14.53
C GLU A 819 63.56 31.62 -13.97
N LYS A 820 62.89 30.54 -14.43
CA LYS A 820 61.55 30.13 -13.97
C LYS A 820 61.55 29.26 -12.71
N LYS A 821 62.67 28.63 -12.35
CA LYS A 821 62.82 27.85 -11.10
C LYS A 821 64.18 28.18 -10.47
N PRO A 822 64.32 29.34 -9.81
CA PRO A 822 65.58 29.74 -9.17
C PRO A 822 65.91 28.85 -7.98
N ILE A 823 67.20 28.77 -7.63
CA ILE A 823 67.67 28.18 -6.37
C ILE A 823 67.33 29.13 -5.23
N ILE A 824 66.77 28.60 -4.15
CA ILE A 824 66.32 29.38 -2.99
C ILE A 824 67.04 28.99 -1.71
N GLN A 825 67.11 29.91 -0.76
CA GLN A 825 67.71 29.72 0.56
C GLN A 825 66.76 30.30 1.62
N ILE A 826 66.83 29.79 2.84
CA ILE A 826 66.00 30.27 3.96
C ILE A 826 66.88 30.79 5.10
N GLY A 827 66.32 31.67 5.92
CA GLY A 827 66.72 31.80 7.32
C GLY A 827 65.71 31.05 8.18
N CYS A 828 66.16 30.42 9.27
CA CYS A 828 65.33 29.79 10.30
C CYS A 828 65.75 30.33 11.67
N GLY A 829 64.80 30.84 12.44
CA GLY A 829 65.01 31.30 13.80
C GLY A 829 64.11 30.58 14.77
N LEU A 830 64.71 29.95 15.78
CA LEU A 830 63.98 29.21 16.80
C LEU A 830 64.23 29.78 18.20
N ASN A 831 63.19 29.74 19.03
CA ASN A 831 63.25 30.05 20.45
C ASN A 831 62.36 29.09 21.24
N PHE A 832 62.72 28.78 22.49
CA PHE A 832 61.87 28.04 23.42
C PHE A 832 61.43 28.97 24.53
N GLY A 833 60.14 28.98 24.89
CA GLY A 833 59.69 29.90 25.93
C GLY A 833 58.19 29.91 26.21
N PRO A 834 57.77 30.70 27.22
CA PRO A 834 56.38 30.78 27.64
C PRO A 834 55.54 31.62 26.66
N VAL A 835 54.45 31.03 26.18
CA VAL A 835 53.44 31.66 25.32
C VAL A 835 52.03 31.40 25.85
N ILE A 836 51.07 32.18 25.38
CA ILE A 836 49.64 31.85 25.47
C ILE A 836 49.25 31.15 24.16
N ALA A 837 48.78 29.92 24.24
CA ALA A 837 48.35 29.09 23.10
C ALA A 837 46.83 28.84 23.19
N GLY A 838 46.07 29.19 22.15
CA GLY A 838 44.61 29.06 22.20
C GLY A 838 43.87 29.66 21.01
N GLN A 839 42.54 29.74 21.13
CA GLN A 839 41.67 30.41 20.15
C GLN A 839 41.68 31.92 20.37
N ILE A 840 42.24 32.66 19.41
CA ILE A 840 42.40 34.11 19.48
C ILE A 840 41.81 34.74 18.21
N GLY A 841 41.05 35.82 18.38
CA GLY A 841 40.34 36.50 17.30
C GLY A 841 39.04 37.15 17.77
N SER A 842 38.05 37.22 16.89
CA SER A 842 36.67 37.62 17.21
C SER A 842 35.72 36.44 17.11
N GLU A 843 34.50 36.56 17.65
CA GLU A 843 33.46 35.52 17.56
C GLU A 843 33.16 35.05 16.13
N GLN A 844 33.45 35.89 15.12
CA GLN A 844 33.25 35.61 13.70
C GLN A 844 34.50 35.05 13.00
N ARG A 845 35.68 35.16 13.60
CA ARG A 845 36.95 34.61 13.09
C ARG A 845 37.92 34.35 14.25
N LEU A 846 38.05 33.08 14.62
CA LEU A 846 39.03 32.58 15.59
C LEU A 846 40.13 31.81 14.86
N GLU A 847 41.38 32.07 15.21
CA GLU A 847 42.55 31.30 14.79
C GLU A 847 43.15 30.61 16.02
N TYR A 848 43.57 29.34 15.91
CA TYR A 848 44.35 28.71 16.97
C TYR A 848 45.82 29.07 16.77
N THR A 849 46.38 29.86 17.68
CA THR A 849 47.68 30.55 17.47
C THR A 849 48.40 30.77 18.80
N VAL A 850 49.69 31.15 18.75
CA VAL A 850 50.48 31.47 19.95
C VAL A 850 50.85 32.96 20.04
N ILE A 851 50.74 33.54 21.23
CA ILE A 851 51.14 34.92 21.51
C ILE A 851 52.06 34.98 22.73
N GLY A 852 53.18 35.69 22.61
CA GLY A 852 54.10 35.94 23.71
C GLY A 852 55.40 36.63 23.26
N ASP A 853 56.19 37.11 24.22
CA ASP A 853 57.53 37.66 23.96
C ASP A 853 58.46 36.63 23.29
N ALA A 854 58.31 35.35 23.66
CA ALA A 854 59.05 34.25 23.06
C ALA A 854 58.81 34.10 21.54
N VAL A 855 57.62 34.45 21.05
CA VAL A 855 57.28 34.48 19.60
C VAL A 855 58.02 35.62 18.90
N ASN A 856 57.99 36.81 19.49
CA ASN A 856 58.72 37.98 18.99
C ASN A 856 60.23 37.75 18.96
N LEU A 857 60.78 36.99 19.91
CA LEU A 857 62.19 36.63 19.92
C LEU A 857 62.55 35.67 18.77
N ALA A 858 61.77 34.61 18.53
CA ALA A 858 62.01 33.68 17.41
C ALA A 858 62.05 34.40 16.05
N SER A 859 61.08 35.28 15.77
CA SER A 859 61.04 36.08 14.54
C SER A 859 62.23 37.04 14.40
N ARG A 860 62.80 37.53 15.51
CA ARG A 860 64.01 38.38 15.49
C ARG A 860 65.29 37.56 15.30
N VAL A 861 65.32 36.33 15.81
CA VAL A 861 66.42 35.37 15.62
C VAL A 861 66.45 34.85 14.19
N GLU A 862 65.31 34.71 13.53
CA GLU A 862 65.24 34.42 12.09
C GLU A 862 65.99 35.50 11.31
N ALA A 863 65.59 36.77 11.47
CA ALA A 863 66.13 37.90 10.72
C ALA A 863 67.63 38.19 10.96
N LEU A 864 68.26 37.50 11.91
CA LEU A 864 69.70 37.53 12.18
C LEU A 864 70.50 36.52 11.34
N ASN A 865 69.85 35.57 10.68
CA ASN A 865 70.52 34.64 9.75
C ASN A 865 71.23 35.38 8.62
N LYS A 866 70.65 36.50 8.14
CA LYS A 866 71.25 37.33 7.09
C LYS A 866 72.59 37.94 7.50
N PRO A 867 72.71 38.77 8.57
CA PRO A 867 74.00 39.34 8.98
C PRO A 867 75.04 38.32 9.46
N PHE A 868 74.65 37.16 9.99
CA PHE A 868 75.60 36.12 10.42
C PHE A 868 75.98 35.09 9.33
N GLY A 869 75.25 35.04 8.22
CA GLY A 869 75.52 34.06 7.15
C GLY A 869 75.24 32.63 7.58
N THR A 870 74.20 32.42 8.39
CA THR A 870 73.70 31.14 8.90
C THR A 870 72.36 30.79 8.24
N ASP A 871 71.92 29.54 8.27
CA ASP A 871 70.58 29.14 7.83
C ASP A 871 69.65 28.74 8.99
N ILE A 872 70.21 28.25 10.11
CA ILE A 872 69.46 27.91 11.34
C ILE A 872 70.14 28.56 12.54
N LEU A 873 69.40 29.43 13.25
CA LEU A 873 69.78 30.03 14.54
C LEU A 873 68.82 29.62 15.65
N ILE A 874 69.37 29.34 16.84
CA ILE A 874 68.62 29.05 18.06
C ILE A 874 69.07 29.97 19.21
N THR A 875 68.18 30.25 20.16
CA THR A 875 68.51 30.96 21.42
C THR A 875 69.19 30.06 22.45
N GLN A 876 69.84 30.67 23.44
CA GLN A 876 70.25 30.00 24.68
C GLN A 876 69.07 29.25 25.34
N ASP A 877 67.91 29.91 25.49
CA ASP A 877 66.70 29.32 26.08
C ASP A 877 66.30 27.99 25.40
N LEU A 878 66.49 27.88 24.08
CA LEU A 878 66.23 26.64 23.35
C LEU A 878 67.37 25.62 23.50
N LEU A 879 68.62 26.07 23.44
CA LEU A 879 69.79 25.20 23.62
C LEU A 879 69.77 24.49 24.98
N ASP A 880 69.34 25.19 26.04
CA ASP A 880 69.25 24.64 27.40
C ASP A 880 68.14 23.59 27.57
N HIS A 881 67.22 23.48 26.60
CA HIS A 881 66.09 22.54 26.60
C HIS A 881 66.20 21.44 25.53
N VAL A 882 67.32 21.35 24.79
CA VAL A 882 67.62 20.21 23.92
C VAL A 882 68.69 19.31 24.54
N PRO A 883 68.62 17.97 24.37
CA PRO A 883 69.72 17.10 24.75
C PRO A 883 70.98 17.43 23.91
N GLU A 884 72.17 17.11 24.42
CA GLU A 884 73.47 17.38 23.76
C GLU A 884 73.74 16.54 22.49
N ILE A 885 72.72 16.23 21.68
CA ILE A 885 72.82 15.49 20.42
C ILE A 885 73.06 16.40 19.21
N PHE A 886 72.98 17.73 19.35
CA PHE A 886 73.20 18.69 18.28
C PHE A 886 74.61 19.29 18.33
N ASN A 887 75.25 19.44 17.16
CA ASN A 887 76.48 20.20 17.01
C ASN A 887 76.13 21.66 16.72
N VAL A 888 76.66 22.60 17.51
CA VAL A 888 76.29 24.02 17.46
C VAL A 888 77.52 24.92 17.59
N GLU A 889 77.50 26.07 16.91
CA GLU A 889 78.54 27.09 16.95
C GLU A 889 78.01 28.35 17.64
N LYS A 890 78.77 28.93 18.58
CA LYS A 890 78.33 30.11 19.35
C LYS A 890 78.58 31.40 18.57
N MET A 891 77.51 32.16 18.33
CA MET A 891 77.59 33.44 17.63
C MET A 891 77.86 34.61 18.59
N GLN A 892 78.09 35.80 18.03
CA GLN A 892 78.16 37.04 18.81
C GLN A 892 76.84 37.31 19.55
N SER A 893 76.94 37.96 20.71
CA SER A 893 75.77 38.26 21.54
C SER A 893 74.98 39.43 20.96
N ILE A 894 73.66 39.35 21.03
CA ILE A 894 72.76 40.36 20.45
C ILE A 894 72.04 41.13 21.55
N LYS A 895 71.96 42.46 21.40
CA LYS A 895 71.10 43.29 22.23
C LYS A 895 69.80 43.54 21.47
N VAL A 896 68.71 42.97 21.99
CA VAL A 896 67.40 42.94 21.34
C VAL A 896 66.54 44.10 21.84
N LYS A 897 65.93 44.88 20.94
CA LYS A 897 65.07 46.03 21.32
C LYS A 897 63.92 45.60 22.25
N GLY A 898 64.01 45.97 23.53
CA GLY A 898 63.06 45.59 24.58
C GLY A 898 63.56 44.56 25.61
N LYS A 899 64.78 44.05 25.48
CA LYS A 899 65.48 43.25 26.50
C LYS A 899 66.66 44.06 27.06
N GLU A 900 66.88 44.01 28.38
CA GLU A 900 68.05 44.65 29.00
C GLU A 900 69.31 43.78 28.87
N GLU A 901 69.15 42.46 29.04
CA GLU A 901 70.23 41.47 28.97
C GLU A 901 70.55 41.06 27.52
N PRO A 902 71.84 41.04 27.11
CA PRO A 902 72.27 40.46 25.84
C PRO A 902 71.83 39.00 25.72
N GLN A 903 71.25 38.65 24.58
CA GLN A 903 70.87 37.27 24.27
C GLN A 903 72.03 36.58 23.55
N VAL A 904 72.31 35.33 23.94
CA VAL A 904 73.25 34.47 23.21
C VAL A 904 72.45 33.63 22.22
N ILE A 905 72.98 33.51 21.01
CA ILE A 905 72.42 32.71 19.92
C ILE A 905 73.50 31.78 19.33
N TYR A 906 73.04 30.66 18.77
CA TYR A 906 73.89 29.59 18.26
C TYR A 906 73.46 29.18 16.86
N ALA A 907 74.42 28.95 15.97
CA ALA A 907 74.18 28.34 14.67
C ALA A 907 74.13 26.81 14.80
N VAL A 908 73.11 26.15 14.23
CA VAL A 908 73.00 24.68 14.30
C VAL A 908 73.73 24.06 13.12
N LEU A 909 74.83 23.36 13.40
CA LEU A 909 75.64 22.71 12.37
C LEU A 909 74.98 21.41 11.89
N GLY A 910 74.48 20.59 12.81
CA GLY A 910 73.79 19.33 12.52
C GLY A 910 73.53 18.49 13.77
N ARG A 911 73.19 17.20 13.60
CA ARG A 911 73.18 16.24 14.72
C ARG A 911 74.53 15.53 14.82
N LYS A 912 75.04 15.31 16.04
CA LYS A 912 76.29 14.59 16.34
C LYS A 912 76.27 13.12 15.92
N ASP A 913 75.09 12.55 15.63
CA ASP A 913 74.91 11.17 15.15
C ASP A 913 74.84 11.04 13.62
N ASP A 914 74.77 12.15 12.85
CA ASP A 914 74.93 12.13 11.39
C ASP A 914 76.42 12.07 11.01
N PRO A 915 76.92 11.02 10.33
CA PRO A 915 78.30 10.97 9.85
C PRO A 915 78.63 12.06 8.81
N ASN A 916 77.63 12.75 8.26
CA ASN A 916 77.76 13.89 7.37
C ASN A 916 77.55 15.24 8.08
N CYS A 917 77.53 15.29 9.42
CA CYS A 917 77.38 16.55 10.16
C CYS A 917 78.54 17.52 9.84
N PRO A 918 78.25 18.76 9.40
CA PRO A 918 79.24 19.83 9.28
C PRO A 918 79.99 20.10 10.59
N LYS A 919 81.27 20.45 10.47
CA LYS A 919 82.22 20.67 11.57
C LYS A 919 82.46 22.14 11.91
N SER A 920 82.20 23.04 10.97
CA SER A 920 82.15 24.49 11.21
C SER A 920 81.06 25.14 10.36
N LEU A 921 80.77 26.41 10.66
CA LEU A 921 79.81 27.21 9.91
C LEU A 921 80.21 27.42 8.43
N GLU A 922 81.49 27.33 8.06
CA GLU A 922 81.94 27.36 6.65
C GLU A 922 81.42 26.14 5.86
N GLU A 923 81.53 24.93 6.43
CA GLU A 923 81.01 23.71 5.80
C GLU A 923 79.47 23.75 5.67
N VAL A 924 78.76 24.39 6.60
CA VAL A 924 77.32 24.67 6.46
C VAL A 924 77.06 25.63 5.31
N ARG A 925 77.76 26.78 5.29
CA ARG A 925 77.62 27.82 4.25
C ARG A 925 77.83 27.25 2.86
N GLU A 926 78.84 26.40 2.65
CA GLU A 926 79.07 25.70 1.38
C GLU A 926 77.91 24.74 1.06
N ARG A 927 77.48 23.90 2.01
CA ARG A 927 76.39 22.91 1.84
C ARG A 927 75.04 23.53 1.44
N VAL A 928 74.71 24.73 1.93
CA VAL A 928 73.50 25.47 1.55
C VAL A 928 73.73 26.60 0.54
N GLY A 929 74.97 26.77 0.06
CA GLY A 929 75.37 27.77 -0.92
C GLY A 929 75.32 29.23 -0.44
N ILE A 930 75.33 29.50 0.87
CA ILE A 930 75.28 30.86 1.42
C ILE A 930 76.64 31.53 1.19
N VAL A 931 76.69 32.45 0.22
CA VAL A 931 77.78 33.41 0.07
C VAL A 931 77.59 34.51 1.12
N TRP A 932 78.62 34.75 1.95
CA TRP A 932 78.58 35.73 3.02
C TRP A 932 79.89 36.53 3.09
N GLU A 933 79.77 37.85 3.12
CA GLU A 933 80.83 38.77 3.56
C GLU A 933 80.49 39.28 4.96
N PRO A 934 81.46 39.44 5.87
CA PRO A 934 81.21 40.03 7.18
C PRO A 934 80.71 41.48 7.04
N PRO A 935 79.68 41.89 7.79
CA PRO A 935 79.08 43.21 7.66
C PRO A 935 80.10 44.32 7.96
N LYS A 936 80.31 45.22 6.99
CA LYS A 936 81.24 46.36 7.12
C LYS A 936 80.73 47.30 8.20
N LYS A 937 81.51 47.53 9.27
CA LYS A 937 81.18 48.49 10.34
C LYS A 937 81.03 49.89 9.73
N GLY A 938 79.79 50.34 9.55
CA GLY A 938 79.45 51.74 9.18
C GLY A 938 78.73 51.97 7.85
N SER A 939 78.11 50.98 7.19
CA SER A 939 77.32 51.22 5.97
C SER A 939 75.98 50.49 5.92
N ASP A 940 74.95 51.10 6.52
CA ASP A 940 73.60 51.24 5.94
C ASP A 940 72.76 52.17 6.84
N SER A 941 72.49 53.39 6.36
CA SER A 941 71.61 54.35 7.03
C SER A 941 70.16 54.21 6.56
N GLU A 942 69.21 54.62 7.40
CA GLU A 942 67.77 54.76 7.08
C GLU A 942 66.93 53.46 6.97
N LYS A 943 67.19 52.46 7.81
CA LYS A 943 66.13 51.55 8.31
C LYS A 943 66.18 51.42 9.83
N GLU A 944 65.02 51.22 10.45
CA GLU A 944 64.90 51.15 11.91
C GLU A 944 65.59 49.88 12.46
N VAL A 945 66.73 50.07 13.14
CA VAL A 945 67.58 48.98 13.62
C VAL A 945 66.90 48.26 14.79
N LYS A 946 66.50 47.00 14.58
CA LYS A 946 65.75 46.17 15.55
C LYS A 946 66.63 45.46 16.58
N TYR A 947 67.94 45.38 16.33
CA TYR A 947 68.93 44.68 17.16
C TYR A 947 70.31 45.34 17.01
N GLU A 948 71.14 45.24 18.04
CA GLU A 948 72.55 45.63 18.02
C GLU A 948 73.41 44.37 18.22
N ILE A 949 74.37 44.13 17.34
CA ILE A 949 75.34 43.03 17.50
C ILE A 949 76.49 43.55 18.36
N LEU A 950 76.77 42.87 19.47
CA LEU A 950 77.87 43.20 20.37
C LEU A 950 79.15 42.50 19.91
N ASP A 951 80.30 43.15 20.10
CA ASP A 951 81.62 42.62 19.70
C ASP A 951 81.99 41.30 20.40
#